data_AF-A0A8J5UWT1-F1
#
_entry.id   AF-A0A8J5UWT1-F1
#
_cell.length_a   1.000
_cell.length_b   1.000
_cell.length_c   1.000
_cell.angle_alpha   90.00
_cell.angle_beta   90.00
_cell.angle_gamma   90.00
#
_symmetry.space_group_name_H-M   'P 1'
#
loop_
_entity.id
_entity.type
_entity.pdbx_description
1 polymer ?
#
loop_
_entity_poly.entity_id
_entity_poly.type
_entity_poly.pdbx_seq_one_letter_code
_entity_poly.pdbx_strand_id
1 'polypeptide(L)'
;MLTLKAQLRRGTRYIISSHIHYSGTTQSIRNYRPTSVDFFTAYHPQTITSPPPDIKWKNYSPPHLFLGGRRSPSKSFIEQYEAEHPNPRTEEIKEACSTPYLKGLRLLQKDSRDRNPEETLYIIEKAFETIPNFVPRLGEKRLIELPYHAACKDIRIEENTFRSVYDRIWEIYKVVRTAPPSPLYFRRRIWLCYHANQVNVLEDLIKDHLYELDPASIAYAVSSYIVQHRIQEAKILFQRAIISTNYNLPEVLFRTILFEMISHQSLFENLQYILNVWINSPRCEPLSAKSWAMLLREYYKYGTPLELSEIKRLIKKSGYSDHYLILSASYEWEVIRPRRPFSLTAEITKDDLDNIESFAPTEIKDLEEFYITWMYFFSRKMDMNSIQYILKQVKSKIGKIEPIFFEMVMDYFSRIGNFRDLKDFLQATMPLFPYRTRYLRPILLSMAKDYPKHAEQFSKELKGLVVESSSRESMKELLNISSYNSRYHVERSYNKRNLDADRYHKKFWRRIIWNGKVDHKEFMDQVKFRVHTGFIFLVSEGFRPNYQLFHETIPFCTEEQCMIINDLLRKCRLDNEQNMTNLELKILYKNRNNIGKEGFRTYFNEHKDRLTVRQIFSFWSQLTELHMHKEAEYLLDSIEEFDLNDSVQILRFYRRMLTYLYTQQYDKMEQAMENFPIDTITIKPILPQLLTKISHELKSAETRRYHNKERLLQIKNQFTSFFKEVNDRLNEDDVNIPKEIVEFVKLLRNWKANN
;
A
#
# COMPACT_ATOMS: atom_id res chain seq x y z
N MET A 1 -3.16 0.55 31.13
CA MET A 1 -3.61 1.58 30.15
C MET A 1 -3.77 3.01 30.71
N LEU A 2 -4.09 3.23 32.00
CA LEU A 2 -4.08 4.58 32.61
C LEU A 2 -2.92 4.76 33.62
N THR A 3 -1.69 4.65 33.10
CA THR A 3 -0.47 5.10 33.81
C THR A 3 0.58 5.72 32.87
N LEU A 4 0.24 5.89 31.58
CA LEU A 4 1.02 6.64 30.58
C LEU A 4 0.82 8.17 30.67
N LYS A 5 0.38 8.67 31.84
CA LYS A 5 0.14 10.11 32.10
C LYS A 5 1.37 10.84 32.67
N ALA A 6 2.47 10.15 32.96
CA ALA A 6 3.61 10.71 33.68
C ALA A 6 4.84 11.07 32.83
N GLN A 7 5.04 10.49 31.64
CA GLN A 7 6.28 10.66 30.87
C GLN A 7 6.15 11.40 29.52
N LEU A 8 4.96 11.51 28.93
CA LEU A 8 4.74 12.24 27.66
C LEU A 8 4.52 13.76 27.85
N ARG A 9 5.14 14.37 28.87
CA ARG A 9 5.07 15.84 29.14
C ARG A 9 6.25 16.65 28.57
N ARG A 10 7.14 16.02 27.81
CA ARG A 10 8.26 16.69 27.12
C ARG A 10 7.98 16.69 25.62
N GLY A 11 7.69 17.86 25.04
CA GLY A 11 7.53 17.99 23.58
C GLY A 11 6.42 18.87 23.02
N THR A 12 5.97 19.92 23.73
CA THR A 12 5.42 21.18 23.11
C THR A 12 5.08 22.19 24.20
N ARG A 13 5.77 23.35 24.21
CA ARG A 13 5.30 24.55 24.90
C ARG A 13 4.70 25.48 23.85
N TYR A 14 3.41 25.72 23.94
CA TYR A 14 2.78 26.81 23.18
C TYR A 14 3.34 28.15 23.67
N ILE A 15 3.87 28.97 22.76
CA ILE A 15 4.03 30.40 22.97
C ILE A 15 3.04 31.09 22.05
N ILE A 16 2.04 31.72 22.66
CA ILE A 16 1.10 32.59 21.96
C ILE A 16 1.76 33.97 21.86
N SER A 17 2.05 34.44 20.64
CA SER A 17 2.31 35.86 20.38
C SER A 17 1.28 36.39 19.38
N SER A 18 0.20 36.93 19.91
CA SER A 18 -0.77 37.72 19.17
C SER A 18 -0.12 39.01 18.65
N HIS A 19 -0.09 39.23 17.33
CA HIS A 19 -0.03 40.57 16.75
C HIS A 19 -1.01 40.66 15.57
N ILE A 20 -1.95 41.59 15.66
CA ILE A 20 -2.99 41.87 14.68
C ILE A 20 -2.51 43.04 13.82
N HIS A 21 -2.57 42.92 12.50
CA HIS A 21 -2.67 44.09 11.64
C HIS A 21 -3.66 43.87 10.50
N TYR A 22 -4.63 44.78 10.41
CA TYR A 22 -5.67 44.86 9.39
C TYR A 22 -5.23 45.77 8.24
N SER A 23 -5.29 45.27 7.01
CA SER A 23 -5.55 46.02 5.77
C SER A 23 -5.81 45.00 4.65
N GLY A 24 -6.70 45.19 3.68
CA GLY A 24 -7.55 46.34 3.37
C GLY A 24 -7.60 46.56 1.85
N THR A 25 -8.79 46.63 1.27
CA THR A 25 -9.13 47.08 -0.11
C THR A 25 -8.78 46.20 -1.33
N THR A 26 -9.85 45.60 -1.89
CA THR A 26 -10.28 45.60 -3.31
C THR A 26 -9.42 46.27 -4.41
N GLN A 27 -9.26 45.62 -5.57
CA GLN A 27 -9.96 45.97 -6.83
C GLN A 27 -9.67 45.01 -8.02
N SER A 28 -10.54 45.04 -9.03
CA SER A 28 -10.48 44.29 -10.30
C SER A 28 -9.68 44.99 -11.40
N ILE A 29 -9.26 44.28 -12.46
CA ILE A 29 -9.57 44.61 -13.88
C ILE A 29 -9.08 43.52 -14.86
N ARG A 30 -9.69 43.51 -16.06
CA ARG A 30 -9.55 42.60 -17.20
C ARG A 30 -8.23 42.77 -18.00
N ASN A 31 -7.94 41.79 -18.86
CA ASN A 31 -7.59 41.88 -20.32
C ASN A 31 -6.68 40.69 -20.71
N TYR A 32 -6.67 40.04 -21.88
CA TYR A 32 -7.45 39.96 -23.12
C TYR A 32 -6.89 38.70 -23.89
N ARG A 33 -7.64 38.09 -24.84
CA ARG A 33 -7.09 37.11 -25.81
C ARG A 33 -6.53 37.82 -27.07
N PRO A 34 -5.72 37.17 -27.92
CA PRO A 34 -6.23 36.47 -29.12
C PRO A 34 -5.73 35.00 -29.24
N THR A 35 -6.52 33.98 -29.61
CA THR A 35 -6.78 33.44 -30.99
C THR A 35 -5.54 33.24 -31.86
N SER A 36 -5.35 32.16 -32.64
CA SER A 36 -6.25 31.13 -33.22
C SER A 36 -5.54 29.74 -33.18
N VAL A 37 -5.92 28.61 -33.83
CA VAL A 37 -6.89 28.25 -34.89
C VAL A 37 -7.53 26.88 -34.56
N ASP A 38 -8.75 26.63 -35.04
CA ASP A 38 -9.48 25.36 -34.92
C ASP A 38 -9.07 24.28 -35.93
N PHE A 39 -9.26 23.00 -35.56
CA PHE A 39 -9.75 21.96 -36.48
C PHE A 39 -10.59 20.93 -35.71
N PHE A 40 -11.90 21.17 -35.68
CA PHE A 40 -12.91 20.17 -35.34
C PHE A 40 -13.64 19.77 -36.62
N THR A 41 -13.73 18.48 -36.91
CA THR A 41 -14.78 17.92 -37.76
C THR A 41 -15.58 16.91 -36.96
N ALA A 42 -16.80 17.31 -36.61
CA ALA A 42 -17.77 16.43 -35.97
C ALA A 42 -18.43 15.52 -37.01
N TYR A 43 -18.80 14.30 -36.60
CA TYR A 43 -19.90 13.57 -37.21
C TYR A 43 -20.79 13.01 -36.09
N HIS A 44 -22.06 13.37 -36.16
CA HIS A 44 -23.13 12.93 -35.27
C HIS A 44 -24.41 12.73 -36.12
N PRO A 45 -25.49 12.15 -35.55
CA PRO A 45 -25.95 10.82 -35.89
C PRO A 45 -27.01 10.80 -37.01
N GLN A 46 -27.26 9.62 -37.57
CA GLN A 46 -28.49 9.34 -38.32
C GLN A 46 -29.36 8.31 -37.58
N THR A 47 -30.51 8.78 -37.12
CA THR A 47 -31.66 7.96 -36.75
C THR A 47 -32.34 7.40 -37.99
N ILE A 48 -32.62 6.09 -38.02
CA ILE A 48 -33.60 5.50 -38.94
C ILE A 48 -34.69 4.82 -38.12
N THR A 49 -35.92 5.26 -38.35
CA THR A 49 -37.15 4.75 -37.76
C THR A 49 -37.81 3.74 -38.70
N SER A 50 -38.18 2.55 -38.18
CA SER A 50 -39.40 1.75 -38.47
C SER A 50 -39.16 0.23 -38.35
N PRO A 51 -40.14 -0.56 -37.87
CA PRO A 51 -39.98 -2.00 -37.62
C PRO A 51 -40.54 -2.89 -38.74
N PRO A 52 -40.09 -4.16 -38.81
CA PRO A 52 -40.87 -5.26 -39.39
C PRO A 52 -40.84 -6.52 -38.49
N PRO A 53 -41.59 -7.60 -38.79
CA PRO A 53 -43.01 -7.72 -38.48
C PRO A 53 -43.30 -8.89 -37.50
N ASP A 54 -44.58 -9.16 -37.22
CA ASP A 54 -45.08 -10.20 -36.32
C ASP A 54 -44.37 -11.56 -36.41
N ILE A 55 -43.70 -11.96 -35.32
CA ILE A 55 -43.41 -13.37 -35.04
C ILE A 55 -44.26 -13.79 -33.84
N LYS A 56 -45.32 -14.55 -34.13
CA LYS A 56 -46.21 -15.15 -33.12
C LYS A 56 -45.44 -16.18 -32.30
N TRP A 57 -44.95 -15.78 -31.13
CA TRP A 57 -44.53 -16.74 -30.11
C TRP A 57 -45.75 -17.50 -29.59
N LYS A 58 -45.83 -18.79 -29.93
CA LYS A 58 -46.85 -19.70 -29.40
C LYS A 58 -46.79 -19.70 -27.88
N ASN A 59 -47.96 -19.73 -27.25
CA ASN A 59 -48.12 -19.94 -25.81
C ASN A 59 -47.31 -21.15 -25.34
N TYR A 60 -46.18 -20.89 -24.67
CA TYR A 60 -45.53 -21.83 -23.76
C TYR A 60 -45.60 -21.21 -22.37
N SER A 61 -46.55 -21.67 -21.57
CA SER A 61 -46.54 -21.43 -20.13
C SER A 61 -45.36 -22.22 -19.53
N PRO A 62 -44.38 -21.59 -18.87
CA PRO A 62 -43.47 -22.33 -18.02
C PRO A 62 -44.29 -22.89 -16.85
N PRO A 63 -44.08 -24.15 -16.43
CA PRO A 63 -44.73 -24.65 -15.23
C PRO A 63 -44.32 -23.81 -14.02
N HIS A 64 -45.30 -23.46 -13.19
CA HIS A 64 -45.02 -23.03 -11.82
C HIS A 64 -44.24 -24.15 -11.09
N LEU A 65 -43.39 -23.77 -10.11
CA LEU A 65 -42.27 -24.52 -9.49
C LEU A 65 -40.92 -24.11 -10.13
N PHE A 66 -39.98 -23.46 -9.44
CA PHE A 66 -39.64 -23.57 -8.02
C PHE A 66 -39.65 -22.22 -7.27
N LEU A 67 -40.41 -22.16 -6.18
CA LEU A 67 -40.14 -21.22 -5.08
C LEU A 67 -38.91 -21.68 -4.28
N GLY A 68 -38.29 -20.75 -3.56
CA GLY A 68 -36.97 -20.93 -2.96
C GLY A 68 -36.83 -22.17 -2.05
N GLY A 69 -35.74 -22.91 -2.24
CA GLY A 69 -35.41 -24.08 -1.43
C GLY A 69 -33.89 -24.26 -1.31
N ARG A 70 -33.39 -24.26 -0.06
CA ARG A 70 -32.00 -24.65 0.24
C ARG A 70 -31.80 -26.12 -0.12
N ARG A 71 -31.13 -26.42 -1.23
CA ARG A 71 -30.46 -27.71 -1.45
C ARG A 71 -29.09 -27.51 -2.10
N SER A 72 -28.06 -27.44 -1.26
CA SER A 72 -26.86 -28.23 -1.54
C SER A 72 -27.28 -29.70 -1.65
N PRO A 73 -26.54 -30.58 -2.37
CA PRO A 73 -26.78 -32.01 -2.27
C PRO A 73 -26.74 -32.39 -0.79
N SER A 74 -27.87 -32.84 -0.24
CA SER A 74 -27.93 -33.38 1.11
C SER A 74 -27.20 -34.72 1.13
N LYS A 75 -26.79 -35.17 2.33
CA LYS A 75 -26.27 -36.53 2.58
C LYS A 75 -27.01 -37.63 1.79
N SER A 76 -28.33 -37.48 1.66
CA SER A 76 -29.20 -38.37 0.89
C SER A 76 -28.79 -38.61 -0.57
N PHE A 77 -28.12 -37.67 -1.26
CA PHE A 77 -27.66 -37.90 -2.64
C PHE A 77 -26.45 -38.82 -2.68
N ILE A 78 -25.53 -38.69 -1.70
CA ILE A 78 -24.39 -39.60 -1.56
C ILE A 78 -24.91 -41.00 -1.21
N GLU A 79 -25.82 -41.09 -0.24
CA GLU A 79 -26.44 -42.35 0.20
C GLU A 79 -27.27 -43.01 -0.91
N GLN A 80 -27.95 -42.25 -1.79
CA GLN A 80 -28.61 -42.81 -2.98
C GLN A 80 -27.62 -43.28 -4.04
N TYR A 81 -26.58 -42.49 -4.35
CA TYR A 81 -25.59 -42.86 -5.35
C TYR A 81 -24.84 -44.15 -4.98
N GLU A 82 -24.51 -44.31 -3.69
CA GLU A 82 -23.90 -45.53 -3.15
C GLU A 82 -24.82 -46.76 -3.24
N ALA A 83 -26.14 -46.58 -3.20
CA ALA A 83 -27.12 -47.65 -3.38
C ALA A 83 -27.38 -47.98 -4.86
N GLU A 84 -27.34 -46.98 -5.74
CA GLU A 84 -27.70 -47.12 -7.16
C GLU A 84 -26.50 -47.53 -8.04
N HIS A 85 -25.25 -47.20 -7.67
CA HIS A 85 -24.05 -47.45 -8.50
C HIS A 85 -22.91 -48.16 -7.73
N PRO A 86 -23.04 -49.47 -7.39
CA PRO A 86 -22.00 -50.25 -6.72
C PRO A 86 -20.85 -50.62 -7.68
N ASN A 87 -20.02 -49.62 -8.02
CA ASN A 87 -18.84 -49.80 -8.86
C ASN A 87 -17.63 -50.21 -7.98
N PRO A 88 -16.87 -51.29 -8.30
CA PRO A 88 -15.67 -51.67 -7.53
C PRO A 88 -14.61 -50.55 -7.42
N ARG A 89 -14.53 -49.63 -8.39
CA ARG A 89 -13.69 -48.42 -8.25
C ARG A 89 -14.09 -47.53 -7.07
N THR A 90 -15.35 -47.56 -6.65
CA THR A 90 -15.85 -46.76 -5.51
C THR A 90 -15.30 -47.28 -4.18
N GLU A 91 -15.14 -48.60 -4.04
CA GLU A 91 -14.44 -49.22 -2.89
C GLU A 91 -12.95 -48.84 -2.89
N GLU A 92 -12.26 -48.92 -4.04
CA GLU A 92 -10.86 -48.49 -4.18
C GLU A 92 -10.67 -47.00 -3.86
N ILE A 93 -11.61 -46.13 -4.29
CA ILE A 93 -11.61 -44.71 -3.96
C ILE A 93 -11.89 -44.49 -2.47
N LYS A 94 -12.75 -45.29 -1.83
CA LYS A 94 -12.97 -45.25 -0.37
C LYS A 94 -11.71 -45.64 0.40
N GLU A 95 -11.01 -46.70 0.00
CA GLU A 95 -9.76 -47.13 0.61
C GLU A 95 -8.64 -46.07 0.42
N ALA A 96 -8.53 -45.49 -0.77
CA ALA A 96 -7.63 -44.36 -1.03
C ALA A 96 -7.98 -43.11 -0.21
N CYS A 97 -9.26 -42.80 -0.01
CA CYS A 97 -9.69 -41.67 0.83
C CYS A 97 -9.54 -41.94 2.34
N SER A 98 -9.42 -43.20 2.77
CA SER A 98 -9.21 -43.60 4.17
C SER A 98 -7.73 -43.64 4.61
N THR A 99 -6.78 -43.70 3.66
CA THR A 99 -5.35 -43.61 3.97
C THR A 99 -4.90 -42.18 4.29
N PRO A 100 -3.71 -41.97 4.89
CA PRO A 100 -3.20 -40.63 5.20
C PRO A 100 -3.29 -39.69 3.97
N TYR A 101 -4.09 -38.64 4.08
CA TYR A 101 -4.68 -37.87 2.97
C TYR A 101 -3.79 -37.62 1.73
N LEU A 102 -2.53 -37.19 1.92
CA LEU A 102 -1.59 -36.92 0.83
C LEU A 102 -1.13 -38.18 0.08
N LYS A 103 -1.19 -39.36 0.72
CA LYS A 103 -0.96 -40.67 0.11
C LYS A 103 -2.19 -41.08 -0.73
N GLY A 104 -3.39 -40.89 -0.17
CA GLY A 104 -4.67 -41.11 -0.86
C GLY A 104 -4.82 -40.31 -2.15
N LEU A 105 -4.65 -38.99 -2.08
CA LEU A 105 -4.73 -38.14 -3.28
C LEU A 105 -3.67 -38.45 -4.35
N ARG A 106 -2.50 -38.97 -3.97
CA ARG A 106 -1.45 -39.38 -4.92
C ARG A 106 -1.78 -40.70 -5.62
N LEU A 107 -2.49 -41.61 -4.95
CA LEU A 107 -3.07 -42.79 -5.59
C LEU A 107 -4.13 -42.34 -6.59
N LEU A 108 -5.04 -41.46 -6.15
CA LEU A 108 -6.06 -40.79 -6.97
C LEU A 108 -5.51 -39.82 -8.05
N GLN A 109 -4.19 -39.76 -8.31
CA GLN A 109 -3.63 -39.02 -9.45
C GLN A 109 -3.28 -39.91 -10.66
N LYS A 110 -3.17 -41.23 -10.49
CA LYS A 110 -2.75 -42.13 -11.58
C LYS A 110 -3.87 -42.39 -12.60
N ASP A 111 -5.08 -42.66 -12.12
CA ASP A 111 -6.19 -43.16 -12.96
C ASP A 111 -7.23 -42.07 -13.27
N SER A 112 -6.78 -40.89 -13.71
CA SER A 112 -7.62 -39.68 -13.72
C SER A 112 -8.32 -39.35 -15.04
N ARG A 113 -8.06 -40.08 -16.13
CA ARG A 113 -8.62 -39.76 -17.47
C ARG A 113 -10.01 -40.37 -17.70
N ASP A 114 -10.33 -41.47 -17.03
CA ASP A 114 -11.55 -42.26 -17.25
C ASP A 114 -12.50 -42.19 -16.03
N ARG A 115 -12.58 -41.05 -15.34
CA ARG A 115 -13.44 -40.86 -14.17
C ARG A 115 -14.76 -40.23 -14.51
N ASN A 116 -15.81 -40.73 -13.85
CA ASN A 116 -17.11 -40.10 -13.89
C ASN A 116 -17.05 -38.74 -13.17
N PRO A 117 -17.70 -37.68 -13.70
CA PRO A 117 -17.94 -36.45 -12.98
C PRO A 117 -18.41 -36.59 -11.51
N GLU A 118 -19.19 -37.62 -11.19
CA GLU A 118 -19.71 -37.88 -9.84
C GLU A 118 -18.62 -38.37 -8.87
N GLU A 119 -17.75 -39.28 -9.33
CA GLU A 119 -16.54 -39.69 -8.59
C GLU A 119 -15.62 -38.49 -8.31
N THR A 120 -15.50 -37.59 -9.31
CA THR A 120 -14.70 -36.36 -9.19
C THR A 120 -15.32 -35.40 -8.16
N LEU A 121 -16.65 -35.23 -8.17
CA LEU A 121 -17.38 -34.46 -7.17
C LEU A 121 -17.18 -35.03 -5.76
N TYR A 122 -17.32 -36.35 -5.59
CA TYR A 122 -17.12 -37.04 -4.32
C TYR A 122 -15.72 -36.83 -3.75
N ILE A 123 -14.66 -36.94 -4.57
CA ILE A 123 -13.28 -36.67 -4.15
C ILE A 123 -13.12 -35.21 -3.69
N ILE A 124 -13.72 -34.25 -4.39
CA ILE A 124 -13.68 -32.83 -3.99
C ILE A 124 -14.40 -32.63 -2.65
N GLU A 125 -15.59 -33.22 -2.47
CA GLU A 125 -16.38 -33.03 -1.25
C GLU A 125 -15.74 -33.73 -0.05
N LYS A 126 -15.24 -34.97 -0.19
CA LYS A 126 -14.43 -35.65 0.83
C LYS A 126 -13.16 -34.86 1.22
N ALA A 127 -12.52 -34.21 0.25
CA ALA A 127 -11.36 -33.35 0.50
C ALA A 127 -11.70 -32.08 1.32
N PHE A 128 -12.97 -31.66 1.34
CA PHE A 128 -13.47 -30.51 2.11
C PHE A 128 -14.34 -30.88 3.33
N GLU A 129 -14.76 -32.13 3.52
CA GLU A 129 -15.62 -32.57 4.64
C GLU A 129 -15.06 -32.23 6.04
N THR A 130 -13.74 -32.25 6.21
CA THR A 130 -13.08 -31.89 7.47
C THR A 130 -12.96 -30.37 7.70
N ILE A 131 -13.51 -29.55 6.80
CA ILE A 131 -13.50 -28.08 6.86
C ILE A 131 -14.95 -27.58 6.96
N PRO A 132 -15.45 -27.22 8.16
CA PRO A 132 -16.84 -26.85 8.34
C PRO A 132 -17.22 -25.63 7.50
N ASN A 133 -18.31 -25.75 6.73
CA ASN A 133 -18.92 -24.70 5.90
C ASN A 133 -18.08 -24.17 4.72
N PHE A 134 -17.20 -24.98 4.11
CA PHE A 134 -16.53 -24.56 2.87
C PHE A 134 -17.48 -24.53 1.66
N VAL A 135 -17.97 -23.34 1.32
CA VAL A 135 -18.61 -23.01 0.05
C VAL A 135 -17.98 -21.71 -0.44
N PRO A 136 -17.50 -21.60 -1.69
CA PRO A 136 -17.05 -20.33 -2.26
C PRO A 136 -18.17 -19.29 -2.16
N ARG A 137 -17.98 -18.27 -1.32
CA ARG A 137 -19.00 -17.25 -1.02
C ARG A 137 -18.37 -15.88 -0.95
N LEU A 138 -19.02 -14.89 -1.56
CA LEU A 138 -18.75 -13.48 -1.30
C LEU A 138 -19.10 -13.21 0.17
N GLY A 139 -18.09 -12.94 1.00
CA GLY A 139 -18.25 -12.83 2.45
C GLY A 139 -18.53 -11.40 2.92
N GLU A 140 -19.23 -11.25 4.04
CA GLU A 140 -19.43 -9.94 4.69
C GLU A 140 -18.13 -9.35 5.26
N LYS A 141 -17.20 -10.19 5.72
CA LYS A 141 -15.95 -9.75 6.41
C LYS A 141 -14.70 -9.74 5.52
N ARG A 142 -14.71 -10.48 4.40
CA ARG A 142 -13.71 -10.42 3.33
C ARG A 142 -14.43 -10.61 2.01
N LEU A 143 -14.18 -9.72 1.06
CA LEU A 143 -14.87 -9.65 -0.23
C LEU A 143 -14.53 -10.82 -1.17
N ILE A 144 -13.32 -11.37 -1.02
CA ILE A 144 -12.80 -12.59 -1.65
C ILE A 144 -11.66 -13.14 -0.77
N GLU A 145 -11.38 -14.45 -0.81
CA GLU A 145 -10.18 -15.01 -0.17
C GLU A 145 -8.90 -14.64 -0.93
N LEU A 146 -7.77 -14.58 -0.23
CA LEU A 146 -6.47 -14.42 -0.90
C LEU A 146 -6.11 -15.71 -1.65
N PRO A 147 -5.55 -15.62 -2.87
CA PRO A 147 -5.29 -16.80 -3.69
C PRO A 147 -4.10 -17.59 -3.11
N TYR A 148 -4.08 -18.92 -3.27
CA TYR A 148 -3.14 -19.82 -2.57
C TYR A 148 -1.67 -19.42 -2.75
N HIS A 149 -1.28 -19.11 -4.00
CA HIS A 149 0.07 -18.72 -4.37
C HIS A 149 0.54 -17.38 -3.76
N ALA A 150 -0.38 -16.52 -3.34
CA ALA A 150 -0.09 -15.33 -2.54
C ALA A 150 -0.16 -15.66 -1.04
N ALA A 151 -1.15 -16.45 -0.62
CA ALA A 151 -1.44 -16.74 0.77
C ALA A 151 -0.31 -17.50 1.49
N CYS A 152 0.33 -18.47 0.83
CA CYS A 152 1.46 -19.22 1.42
C CYS A 152 2.72 -18.38 1.69
N LYS A 153 2.77 -17.15 1.17
CA LYS A 153 3.83 -16.17 1.40
C LYS A 153 3.49 -15.17 2.53
N ASP A 154 2.26 -15.19 3.07
CA ASP A 154 1.76 -14.18 4.01
C ASP A 154 1.49 -14.73 5.41
N ILE A 155 2.36 -14.34 6.35
CA ILE A 155 2.31 -14.65 7.79
C ILE A 155 0.95 -14.30 8.42
N ARG A 156 0.18 -13.36 7.85
CA ARG A 156 -1.13 -12.93 8.38
C ARG A 156 -2.24 -13.98 8.20
N ILE A 157 -2.02 -15.02 7.39
CA ILE A 157 -3.03 -16.01 7.01
C ILE A 157 -2.81 -17.36 7.74
N GLU A 158 -1.74 -17.49 8.52
CA GLU A 158 -1.32 -18.72 9.20
C GLU A 158 -2.23 -19.17 10.36
N GLU A 159 -3.40 -18.53 10.57
CA GLU A 159 -4.40 -18.99 11.55
C GLU A 159 -5.14 -20.24 11.02
N ASN A 160 -5.23 -21.26 11.88
CA ASN A 160 -5.30 -22.68 11.51
C ASN A 160 -6.40 -23.11 10.51
N THR A 161 -7.53 -22.40 10.42
CA THR A 161 -8.68 -22.80 9.59
C THR A 161 -8.42 -22.70 8.09
N PHE A 162 -7.74 -21.64 7.63
CA PHE A 162 -7.51 -21.46 6.18
C PHE A 162 -6.34 -22.29 5.66
N ARG A 163 -5.33 -22.57 6.49
CA ARG A 163 -4.19 -23.40 6.07
C ARG A 163 -4.62 -24.81 5.67
N SER A 164 -5.52 -25.44 6.44
CA SER A 164 -6.03 -26.79 6.11
C SER A 164 -6.74 -26.83 4.76
N VAL A 165 -7.28 -25.70 4.28
CA VAL A 165 -7.79 -25.54 2.91
C VAL A 165 -6.61 -25.43 1.94
N TYR A 166 -5.75 -24.43 2.16
CA TYR A 166 -4.67 -24.05 1.25
C TYR A 166 -3.72 -25.21 0.93
N ASP A 167 -3.24 -25.95 1.93
CA ASP A 167 -2.32 -27.08 1.75
C ASP A 167 -2.90 -28.21 0.86
N ARG A 168 -4.22 -28.22 0.65
CA ARG A 168 -4.96 -29.21 -0.16
C ARG A 168 -5.25 -28.75 -1.59
N ILE A 169 -5.35 -27.44 -1.84
CA ILE A 169 -5.83 -26.87 -3.10
C ILE A 169 -5.08 -27.40 -4.32
N TRP A 170 -3.75 -27.48 -4.25
CA TRP A 170 -2.94 -27.88 -5.40
C TRP A 170 -3.17 -29.35 -5.80
N GLU A 171 -3.32 -30.24 -4.82
CA GLU A 171 -3.54 -31.66 -5.08
C GLU A 171 -4.98 -31.93 -5.56
N ILE A 172 -5.98 -31.19 -5.05
CA ILE A 172 -7.35 -31.21 -5.57
C ILE A 172 -7.39 -30.65 -7.01
N TYR A 173 -6.73 -29.52 -7.26
CA TYR A 173 -6.66 -28.92 -8.60
C TYR A 173 -6.09 -29.89 -9.65
N LYS A 174 -5.04 -30.65 -9.33
CA LYS A 174 -4.50 -31.68 -10.23
C LYS A 174 -5.56 -32.69 -10.67
N VAL A 175 -6.38 -33.19 -9.74
CA VAL A 175 -7.44 -34.17 -10.01
C VAL A 175 -8.54 -33.54 -10.86
N VAL A 176 -8.99 -32.33 -10.53
CA VAL A 176 -10.09 -31.65 -11.25
C VAL A 176 -9.65 -31.16 -12.65
N ARG A 177 -8.36 -30.85 -12.84
CA ARG A 177 -7.81 -30.43 -14.13
C ARG A 177 -7.81 -31.56 -15.16
N THR A 178 -7.58 -32.80 -14.73
CA THR A 178 -7.54 -33.98 -15.61
C THR A 178 -8.91 -34.62 -15.84
N ALA A 179 -9.89 -34.34 -14.98
CA ALA A 179 -11.27 -34.76 -15.16
C ALA A 179 -11.97 -34.03 -16.34
N PRO A 180 -12.95 -34.67 -17.00
CA PRO A 180 -13.76 -34.03 -18.04
C PRO A 180 -14.46 -32.75 -17.51
N PRO A 181 -14.85 -31.81 -18.39
CA PRO A 181 -15.69 -30.69 -17.99
C PRO A 181 -17.07 -31.21 -17.55
N SER A 182 -17.60 -30.69 -16.44
CA SER A 182 -18.95 -31.02 -15.96
C SER A 182 -19.54 -29.86 -15.16
N PRO A 183 -20.85 -29.54 -15.33
CA PRO A 183 -21.56 -28.57 -14.51
C PRO A 183 -21.49 -28.84 -13.01
N LEU A 184 -21.44 -30.12 -12.59
CA LEU A 184 -21.51 -30.57 -11.19
C LEU A 184 -20.43 -29.95 -10.28
N TYR A 185 -19.24 -29.68 -10.82
CA TYR A 185 -18.14 -29.04 -10.09
C TYR A 185 -17.58 -27.80 -10.81
N PHE A 186 -18.27 -27.27 -11.81
CA PHE A 186 -17.80 -26.13 -12.61
C PHE A 186 -17.40 -24.91 -11.76
N ARG A 187 -18.25 -24.51 -10.81
CA ARG A 187 -17.97 -23.41 -9.86
C ARG A 187 -16.72 -23.68 -9.00
N ARG A 188 -16.55 -24.92 -8.54
CA ARG A 188 -15.39 -25.36 -7.75
C ARG A 188 -14.11 -25.41 -8.61
N ARG A 189 -14.22 -25.75 -9.89
CA ARG A 189 -13.11 -25.73 -10.86
C ARG A 189 -12.62 -24.29 -11.13
N ILE A 190 -13.53 -23.33 -11.28
CA ILE A 190 -13.19 -21.89 -11.37
C ILE A 190 -12.46 -21.42 -10.11
N TRP A 191 -12.99 -21.73 -8.92
CA TRP A 191 -12.36 -21.40 -7.65
C TRP A 191 -10.95 -22.01 -7.51
N LEU A 192 -10.77 -23.29 -7.86
CA LEU A 192 -9.47 -23.95 -7.86
C LEU A 192 -8.49 -23.27 -8.84
N CYS A 193 -8.94 -22.84 -10.03
CA CYS A 193 -8.10 -22.13 -11.00
C CYS A 193 -7.61 -20.77 -10.47
N TYR A 194 -8.45 -20.02 -9.75
CA TYR A 194 -8.06 -18.77 -9.08
C TYR A 194 -6.92 -19.00 -8.08
N HIS A 195 -7.10 -19.93 -7.15
CA HIS A 195 -6.07 -20.19 -6.14
C HIS A 195 -4.80 -20.80 -6.75
N ALA A 196 -4.92 -21.74 -7.69
CA ALA A 196 -3.81 -22.41 -8.38
C ALA A 196 -3.05 -21.50 -9.38
N ASN A 197 -3.54 -20.29 -9.64
CA ASN A 197 -3.00 -19.33 -10.61
C ASN A 197 -3.02 -19.84 -12.06
N GLN A 198 -4.19 -20.24 -12.57
CA GLN A 198 -4.31 -20.98 -13.84
C GLN A 198 -5.28 -20.30 -14.81
N VAL A 199 -5.02 -19.02 -15.12
CA VAL A 199 -5.90 -18.19 -15.98
C VAL A 199 -6.12 -18.78 -17.37
N ASN A 200 -5.12 -19.40 -18.00
CA ASN A 200 -5.33 -19.99 -19.34
C ASN A 200 -6.38 -21.13 -19.32
N VAL A 201 -6.38 -21.97 -18.27
CA VAL A 201 -7.38 -23.04 -18.10
C VAL A 201 -8.76 -22.46 -17.76
N LEU A 202 -8.79 -21.39 -16.98
CA LEU A 202 -10.00 -20.64 -16.67
C LEU A 202 -10.60 -19.97 -17.91
N GLU A 203 -9.77 -19.43 -18.80
CA GLU A 203 -10.19 -18.79 -20.04
C GLU A 203 -10.93 -19.77 -20.94
N ASP A 204 -10.37 -20.97 -21.13
CA ASP A 204 -11.01 -22.04 -21.91
C ASP A 204 -12.31 -22.53 -21.26
N LEU A 205 -12.38 -22.58 -19.93
CA LEU A 205 -13.62 -22.94 -19.20
C LEU A 205 -14.74 -21.91 -19.34
N ILE A 206 -14.42 -20.63 -19.51
CA ILE A 206 -15.41 -19.53 -19.53
C ILE A 206 -15.98 -19.31 -20.94
N LYS A 207 -15.20 -19.56 -22.00
CA LYS A 207 -15.59 -19.29 -23.40
C LYS A 207 -17.00 -19.78 -23.73
N ASP A 208 -17.32 -21.01 -23.32
CA ASP A 208 -18.57 -21.68 -23.70
C ASP A 208 -19.68 -21.63 -22.62
N HIS A 209 -19.35 -21.16 -21.40
CA HIS A 209 -20.22 -21.24 -20.22
C HIS A 209 -20.48 -19.88 -19.52
N LEU A 210 -20.14 -18.77 -20.17
CA LEU A 210 -20.24 -17.42 -19.59
C LEU A 210 -21.64 -17.06 -19.04
N TYR A 211 -22.71 -17.55 -19.67
CA TYR A 211 -24.10 -17.29 -19.29
C TYR A 211 -24.55 -18.08 -18.03
N GLU A 212 -23.82 -19.14 -17.67
CA GLU A 212 -24.13 -20.01 -16.53
C GLU A 212 -23.45 -19.54 -15.23
N LEU A 213 -22.53 -18.57 -15.32
CA LEU A 213 -21.76 -18.07 -14.18
C LEU A 213 -22.66 -17.34 -13.17
N ASP A 214 -22.64 -17.84 -11.93
CA ASP A 214 -23.19 -17.15 -10.78
C ASP A 214 -22.23 -16.05 -10.28
N PRO A 215 -22.72 -15.08 -9.49
CA PRO A 215 -21.90 -13.93 -9.06
C PRO A 215 -20.57 -14.29 -8.40
N ALA A 216 -20.52 -15.39 -7.64
CA ALA A 216 -19.28 -15.86 -7.02
C ALA A 216 -18.27 -16.33 -8.08
N SER A 217 -18.68 -17.15 -9.06
CA SER A 217 -17.80 -17.58 -10.14
C SER A 217 -17.36 -16.41 -11.04
N ILE A 218 -18.21 -15.41 -11.29
CA ILE A 218 -17.78 -14.16 -11.97
C ILE A 218 -16.68 -13.46 -11.17
N ALA A 219 -16.83 -13.35 -9.84
CA ALA A 219 -15.83 -12.71 -8.97
C ALA A 219 -14.47 -13.41 -9.06
N TYR A 220 -14.39 -14.72 -8.80
CA TYR A 220 -13.12 -15.47 -8.90
C TYR A 220 -12.53 -15.43 -10.30
N ALA A 221 -13.36 -15.47 -11.34
CA ALA A 221 -12.91 -15.43 -12.71
C ALA A 221 -12.20 -14.09 -13.04
N VAL A 222 -12.89 -12.97 -12.83
CA VAL A 222 -12.35 -11.62 -13.08
C VAL A 222 -11.14 -11.34 -12.17
N SER A 223 -11.20 -11.73 -10.89
CA SER A 223 -10.07 -11.61 -9.96
C SER A 223 -8.84 -12.42 -10.38
N SER A 224 -9.01 -13.57 -11.05
CA SER A 224 -7.87 -14.36 -11.57
C SER A 224 -7.07 -13.58 -12.62
N TYR A 225 -7.75 -12.88 -13.52
CA TYR A 225 -7.11 -12.00 -14.51
C TYR A 225 -6.42 -10.80 -13.83
N ILE A 226 -7.06 -10.17 -12.85
CA ILE A 226 -6.47 -9.05 -12.08
C ILE A 226 -5.16 -9.49 -11.39
N VAL A 227 -5.18 -10.65 -10.72
CA VAL A 227 -4.02 -11.22 -10.01
C VAL A 227 -2.90 -11.60 -10.98
N GLN A 228 -3.19 -12.17 -12.15
CA GLN A 228 -2.18 -12.43 -13.20
C GLN A 228 -1.69 -11.19 -13.97
N HIS A 229 -2.14 -10.01 -13.56
CA HIS A 229 -1.80 -8.74 -14.19
C HIS A 229 -2.31 -8.58 -15.62
N ARG A 230 -3.57 -8.95 -15.85
CA ARG A 230 -4.31 -8.87 -17.13
C ARG A 230 -5.61 -8.05 -16.97
N ILE A 231 -5.50 -6.71 -16.76
CA ILE A 231 -6.70 -5.89 -16.44
C ILE A 231 -7.60 -5.72 -17.66
N GLN A 232 -7.04 -5.60 -18.86
CA GLN A 232 -7.86 -5.35 -20.05
C GLN A 232 -8.81 -6.53 -20.31
N GLU A 233 -8.31 -7.75 -20.13
CA GLU A 233 -9.09 -8.98 -20.21
C GLU A 233 -10.05 -9.12 -19.03
N ALA A 234 -9.63 -8.80 -17.80
CA ALA A 234 -10.54 -8.74 -16.65
C ALA A 234 -11.73 -7.80 -16.89
N LYS A 235 -11.48 -6.64 -17.49
CA LYS A 235 -12.47 -5.61 -17.85
C LYS A 235 -13.42 -6.08 -18.95
N ILE A 236 -12.89 -6.70 -20.01
CA ILE A 236 -13.69 -7.29 -21.09
C ILE A 236 -14.55 -8.43 -20.56
N LEU A 237 -14.00 -9.31 -19.72
CA LEU A 237 -14.73 -10.40 -19.09
C LEU A 237 -15.85 -9.88 -18.18
N PHE A 238 -15.57 -8.87 -17.34
CA PHE A 238 -16.57 -8.24 -16.49
C PHE A 238 -17.74 -7.65 -17.29
N GLN A 239 -17.45 -6.93 -18.37
CA GLN A 239 -18.48 -6.41 -19.28
C GLN A 239 -19.32 -7.54 -19.90
N ARG A 240 -18.66 -8.55 -20.48
CA ARG A 240 -19.35 -9.67 -21.13
C ARG A 240 -20.19 -10.46 -20.11
N ALA A 241 -19.70 -10.71 -18.91
CA ALA A 241 -20.43 -11.40 -17.85
C ALA A 241 -21.71 -10.63 -17.46
N ILE A 242 -21.66 -9.30 -17.32
CA ILE A 242 -22.83 -8.46 -17.00
C ILE A 242 -23.88 -8.48 -18.13
N ILE A 243 -23.45 -8.48 -19.39
CA ILE A 243 -24.36 -8.52 -20.56
C ILE A 243 -24.98 -9.91 -20.74
N SER A 244 -24.19 -10.97 -20.56
CA SER A 244 -24.60 -12.35 -20.88
C SER A 244 -25.24 -13.11 -19.72
N THR A 245 -25.11 -12.65 -18.47
CA THR A 245 -25.71 -13.34 -17.31
C THR A 245 -27.23 -13.20 -17.27
N ASN A 246 -27.92 -14.29 -16.91
CA ASN A 246 -29.37 -14.27 -16.67
C ASN A 246 -29.74 -13.92 -15.22
N TYR A 247 -28.75 -13.74 -14.34
CA TYR A 247 -28.98 -13.45 -12.92
C TYR A 247 -29.00 -11.93 -12.64
N ASN A 248 -29.76 -11.53 -11.62
CA ASN A 248 -29.53 -10.23 -10.98
C ASN A 248 -28.19 -10.28 -10.23
N LEU A 249 -27.33 -9.30 -10.47
CA LEU A 249 -25.97 -9.27 -9.95
C LEU A 249 -25.90 -8.43 -8.65
N PRO A 250 -25.46 -9.04 -7.54
CA PRO A 250 -25.45 -8.37 -6.25
C PRO A 250 -24.33 -7.33 -6.14
N GLU A 251 -24.58 -6.25 -5.40
CA GLU A 251 -23.63 -5.14 -5.22
C GLU A 251 -22.25 -5.60 -4.71
N VAL A 252 -22.23 -6.67 -3.91
CA VAL A 252 -21.00 -7.25 -3.35
C VAL A 252 -20.04 -7.70 -4.45
N LEU A 253 -20.54 -8.18 -5.61
CA LEU A 253 -19.70 -8.52 -6.76
C LEU A 253 -18.94 -7.28 -7.27
N PHE A 254 -19.63 -6.17 -7.50
CA PHE A 254 -18.99 -4.91 -7.89
C PHE A 254 -17.95 -4.48 -6.86
N ARG A 255 -18.31 -4.51 -5.58
CA ARG A 255 -17.41 -4.12 -4.48
C ARG A 255 -16.15 -4.98 -4.41
N THR A 256 -16.27 -6.30 -4.65
CA THR A 256 -15.13 -7.22 -4.75
C THR A 256 -14.21 -6.86 -5.92
N ILE A 257 -14.75 -6.68 -7.13
CA ILE A 257 -13.93 -6.36 -8.30
C ILE A 257 -13.28 -4.98 -8.17
N LEU A 258 -14.01 -3.98 -7.67
CA LEU A 258 -13.49 -2.65 -7.37
C LEU A 258 -12.33 -2.72 -6.36
N PHE A 259 -12.50 -3.49 -5.27
CA PHE A 259 -11.45 -3.68 -4.27
C PHE A 259 -10.19 -4.32 -4.85
N GLU A 260 -10.35 -5.37 -5.68
CA GLU A 260 -9.24 -6.06 -6.31
C GLU A 260 -8.49 -5.16 -7.31
N MET A 261 -9.20 -4.39 -8.14
CA MET A 261 -8.60 -3.45 -9.09
C MET A 261 -7.85 -2.31 -8.39
N ILE A 262 -8.41 -1.74 -7.31
CA ILE A 262 -7.72 -0.71 -6.49
C ILE A 262 -6.47 -1.31 -5.82
N SER A 263 -6.60 -2.49 -5.21
CA SER A 263 -5.50 -3.16 -4.51
C SER A 263 -4.33 -3.46 -5.45
N HIS A 264 -4.63 -3.90 -6.68
CA HIS A 264 -3.63 -4.21 -7.70
C HIS A 264 -3.15 -2.99 -8.52
N GLN A 265 -3.52 -1.75 -8.15
CA GLN A 265 -3.09 -0.51 -8.81
C GLN A 265 -3.52 -0.43 -10.29
N SER A 266 -4.78 -0.74 -10.58
CA SER A 266 -5.37 -0.50 -11.90
C SER A 266 -5.39 1.00 -12.25
N LEU A 267 -5.35 1.31 -13.56
CA LEU A 267 -5.59 2.67 -14.06
C LEU A 267 -7.01 3.15 -13.72
N PHE A 268 -7.15 4.47 -13.52
CA PHE A 268 -8.40 5.08 -13.05
C PHE A 268 -9.53 4.93 -14.08
N GLU A 269 -9.20 4.99 -15.36
CA GLU A 269 -10.07 4.81 -16.52
C GLU A 269 -10.75 3.43 -16.49
N ASN A 270 -10.04 2.40 -16.02
CA ASN A 270 -10.60 1.06 -15.88
C ASN A 270 -11.61 0.99 -14.71
N LEU A 271 -11.42 1.77 -13.64
CA LEU A 271 -12.39 1.91 -12.55
C LEU A 271 -13.66 2.64 -13.01
N GLN A 272 -13.50 3.73 -13.78
CA GLN A 272 -14.62 4.44 -14.40
C GLN A 272 -15.39 3.54 -15.37
N TYR A 273 -14.68 2.72 -16.14
CA TYR A 273 -15.31 1.78 -17.07
C TYR A 273 -16.19 0.75 -16.33
N ILE A 274 -15.68 0.07 -15.30
CA ILE A 274 -16.50 -0.90 -14.56
C ILE A 274 -17.70 -0.25 -13.87
N LEU A 275 -17.55 1.00 -13.38
CA LEU A 275 -18.64 1.79 -12.85
C LEU A 275 -19.72 2.05 -13.91
N ASN A 276 -19.32 2.53 -15.09
CA ASN A 276 -20.21 2.82 -16.21
C ASN A 276 -20.93 1.56 -16.73
N VAL A 277 -20.26 0.40 -16.76
CA VAL A 277 -20.91 -0.88 -17.11
C VAL A 277 -21.94 -1.27 -16.05
N TRP A 278 -21.64 -1.06 -14.77
CA TRP A 278 -22.54 -1.43 -13.67
C TRP A 278 -23.80 -0.57 -13.63
N ILE A 279 -23.67 0.77 -13.59
CA ILE A 279 -24.80 1.69 -13.41
C ILE A 279 -25.76 1.75 -14.60
N ASN A 280 -25.30 1.35 -15.80
CA ASN A 280 -26.13 1.32 -17.00
C ASN A 280 -26.74 -0.07 -17.28
N SER A 281 -26.47 -1.07 -16.44
CA SER A 281 -27.04 -2.41 -16.59
C SER A 281 -28.30 -2.58 -15.73
N PRO A 282 -29.46 -2.95 -16.30
CA PRO A 282 -30.69 -3.15 -15.53
C PRO A 282 -30.67 -4.42 -14.65
N ARG A 283 -29.68 -5.30 -14.83
CA ARG A 283 -29.50 -6.53 -14.01
C ARG A 283 -28.65 -6.31 -12.77
N CYS A 284 -28.06 -5.13 -12.59
CA CYS A 284 -27.12 -4.84 -11.50
C CYS A 284 -27.83 -4.15 -10.33
N GLU A 285 -27.56 -4.60 -9.09
CA GLU A 285 -28.07 -3.92 -7.90
C GLU A 285 -27.48 -2.51 -7.72
N PRO A 286 -28.22 -1.56 -7.09
CA PRO A 286 -27.69 -0.26 -6.72
C PRO A 286 -26.44 -0.35 -5.86
N LEU A 287 -25.46 0.53 -6.11
CA LEU A 287 -24.21 0.57 -5.36
C LEU A 287 -24.42 0.97 -3.88
N SER A 288 -23.69 0.33 -2.97
CA SER A 288 -23.72 0.65 -1.54
C SER A 288 -22.90 1.90 -1.22
N ALA A 289 -23.17 2.53 -0.08
CA ALA A 289 -22.35 3.63 0.45
C ALA A 289 -20.85 3.27 0.55
N LYS A 290 -20.51 1.99 0.77
CA LYS A 290 -19.11 1.52 0.83
C LYS A 290 -18.43 1.59 -0.53
N SER A 291 -19.09 1.11 -1.59
CA SER A 291 -18.58 1.21 -2.97
C SER A 291 -18.50 2.66 -3.44
N TRP A 292 -19.50 3.48 -3.12
CA TRP A 292 -19.45 4.92 -3.40
C TRP A 292 -18.29 5.63 -2.67
N ALA A 293 -18.04 5.33 -1.39
CA ALA A 293 -16.91 5.89 -0.65
C ALA A 293 -15.55 5.42 -1.18
N MET A 294 -15.44 4.17 -1.64
CA MET A 294 -14.25 3.66 -2.33
C MET A 294 -14.00 4.40 -3.64
N LEU A 295 -15.02 4.53 -4.50
CA LEU A 295 -14.92 5.30 -5.75
C LEU A 295 -14.57 6.75 -5.49
N LEU A 296 -15.28 7.43 -4.58
CA LEU A 296 -15.06 8.84 -4.24
C LEU A 296 -13.60 9.10 -3.81
N ARG A 297 -12.98 8.19 -3.05
CA ARG A 297 -11.56 8.26 -2.68
C ARG A 297 -10.60 8.12 -3.86
N GLU A 298 -10.93 7.34 -4.88
CA GLU A 298 -10.13 7.26 -6.11
C GLU A 298 -10.36 8.48 -7.01
N TYR A 299 -11.58 9.03 -7.04
CA TYR A 299 -11.90 10.28 -7.73
C TYR A 299 -11.20 11.49 -7.09
N TYR A 300 -11.07 11.57 -5.76
CA TYR A 300 -10.24 12.61 -5.12
C TYR A 300 -8.74 12.46 -5.40
N LYS A 301 -8.25 11.25 -5.71
CA LYS A 301 -6.83 11.01 -6.03
C LYS A 301 -6.47 11.30 -7.49
N TYR A 302 -7.40 10.99 -8.40
CA TYR A 302 -7.11 10.86 -9.84
C TYR A 302 -8.17 11.50 -10.75
N GLY A 303 -9.34 11.86 -10.21
CA GLY A 303 -10.40 12.52 -10.98
C GLY A 303 -10.09 14.00 -11.23
N THR A 304 -10.50 14.49 -12.39
CA THR A 304 -10.60 15.92 -12.67
C THR A 304 -11.73 16.57 -11.86
N PRO A 305 -11.75 17.90 -11.69
CA PRO A 305 -12.84 18.59 -11.00
C PRO A 305 -14.24 18.31 -11.58
N LEU A 306 -14.34 18.07 -12.89
CA LEU A 306 -15.60 17.72 -13.56
C LEU A 306 -16.05 16.29 -13.20
N GLU A 307 -15.15 15.31 -13.29
CA GLU A 307 -15.43 13.93 -12.88
C GLU A 307 -15.77 13.83 -11.38
N LEU A 308 -15.11 14.62 -10.55
CA LEU A 308 -15.40 14.72 -9.10
C LEU A 308 -16.77 15.35 -8.82
N SER A 309 -17.18 16.34 -9.61
CA SER A 309 -18.53 16.93 -9.51
C SER A 309 -19.60 15.92 -9.93
N GLU A 310 -19.34 15.14 -10.97
CA GLU A 310 -20.24 14.12 -11.49
C GLU A 310 -20.41 12.94 -10.51
N ILE A 311 -19.32 12.41 -9.92
CA ILE A 311 -19.44 11.33 -8.92
C ILE A 311 -20.22 11.78 -7.68
N LYS A 312 -20.03 13.02 -7.21
CA LYS A 312 -20.83 13.60 -6.12
C LYS A 312 -22.30 13.73 -6.49
N ARG A 313 -22.61 14.11 -7.74
CA ARG A 313 -23.98 14.17 -8.26
C ARG A 313 -24.64 12.79 -8.31
N LEU A 314 -23.89 11.74 -8.63
CA LEU A 314 -24.37 10.35 -8.60
C LEU A 314 -24.63 9.88 -7.16
N ILE A 315 -23.69 10.12 -6.25
CA ILE A 315 -23.83 9.80 -4.81
C ILE A 315 -25.07 10.49 -4.21
N LYS A 316 -25.31 11.76 -4.54
CA LYS A 316 -26.51 12.50 -4.13
C LYS A 316 -27.80 11.88 -4.69
N LYS A 317 -27.83 11.48 -5.98
CA LYS A 317 -28.97 10.77 -6.57
C LYS A 317 -29.21 9.39 -5.94
N SER A 318 -28.17 8.74 -5.41
CA SER A 318 -28.27 7.47 -4.67
C SER A 318 -28.68 7.62 -3.20
N GLY A 319 -28.89 8.84 -2.70
CA GLY A 319 -29.34 9.07 -1.31
C GLY A 319 -28.26 8.96 -0.24
N TYR A 320 -26.98 8.87 -0.60
CA TYR A 320 -25.88 8.65 0.35
C TYR A 320 -25.08 9.92 0.72
N SER A 321 -25.56 11.12 0.38
CA SER A 321 -24.83 12.38 0.65
C SER A 321 -24.43 12.55 2.12
N ASP A 322 -25.33 12.21 3.04
CA ASP A 322 -25.15 12.40 4.48
C ASP A 322 -24.61 11.14 5.20
N HIS A 323 -24.22 10.12 4.43
CA HIS A 323 -23.71 8.86 4.99
C HIS A 323 -22.29 9.04 5.54
N TYR A 324 -22.02 8.54 6.76
CA TYR A 324 -20.76 8.75 7.49
C TYR A 324 -19.49 8.46 6.67
N LEU A 325 -19.46 7.39 5.86
CA LEU A 325 -18.34 7.07 4.95
C LEU A 325 -18.10 8.13 3.86
N ILE A 326 -19.16 8.73 3.32
CA ILE A 326 -19.10 9.76 2.27
C ILE A 326 -18.66 11.10 2.86
N LEU A 327 -19.23 11.48 4.01
CA LEU A 327 -18.81 12.64 4.78
C LEU A 327 -17.34 12.54 5.19
N SER A 328 -16.93 11.39 5.74
CA SER A 328 -15.54 11.14 6.14
C SER A 328 -14.58 11.19 4.97
N ALA A 329 -14.93 10.58 3.82
CA ALA A 329 -14.11 10.64 2.62
C ALA A 329 -13.99 12.07 2.05
N SER A 330 -15.06 12.86 2.08
CA SER A 330 -15.01 14.25 1.62
C SER A 330 -14.20 15.12 2.57
N TYR A 331 -14.45 15.04 3.88
CA TYR A 331 -13.72 15.81 4.89
C TYR A 331 -12.21 15.52 4.90
N GLU A 332 -11.81 14.25 4.73
CA GLU A 332 -10.40 13.84 4.59
C GLU A 332 -9.71 14.58 3.41
N TRP A 333 -10.39 14.70 2.27
CA TRP A 333 -9.80 15.17 1.01
C TRP A 333 -10.02 16.65 0.70
N GLU A 334 -11.08 17.26 1.23
CA GLU A 334 -11.44 18.66 0.97
C GLU A 334 -10.99 19.61 2.09
N VAL A 335 -10.91 19.11 3.33
CA VAL A 335 -10.62 19.95 4.51
C VAL A 335 -9.24 19.63 5.08
N ILE A 336 -8.98 18.36 5.43
CA ILE A 336 -7.75 18.01 6.17
C ILE A 336 -6.52 17.99 5.25
N ARG A 337 -6.57 17.24 4.14
CA ARG A 337 -5.41 17.10 3.22
C ARG A 337 -4.97 18.41 2.56
N PRO A 338 -5.87 19.33 2.13
CA PRO A 338 -5.45 20.56 1.44
C PRO A 338 -4.75 21.59 2.32
N ARG A 339 -4.77 21.47 3.66
CA ARG A 339 -4.03 22.40 4.55
C ARG A 339 -2.52 22.26 4.41
N ARG A 340 -2.02 21.02 4.24
CA ARG A 340 -0.58 20.73 4.09
C ARG A 340 -0.34 19.77 2.92
N PRO A 341 -0.57 20.23 1.66
CA PRO A 341 -0.53 19.36 0.49
C PRO A 341 0.88 18.86 0.16
N PHE A 342 1.93 19.47 0.73
CA PHE A 342 3.35 19.08 0.53
C PHE A 342 3.98 18.39 1.76
N SER A 343 3.24 18.18 2.85
CA SER A 343 3.77 17.47 4.03
C SER A 343 3.56 15.96 3.94
N LEU A 344 4.41 15.22 4.65
CA LEU A 344 4.21 13.79 4.89
C LEU A 344 3.09 13.54 5.91
N THR A 345 2.93 14.47 6.86
CA THR A 345 1.86 14.51 7.86
C THR A 345 0.71 15.40 7.39
N ALA A 346 -0.40 15.43 8.13
CA ALA A 346 -1.48 16.40 7.91
C ALA A 346 -1.82 17.10 9.24
N GLU A 347 -2.49 18.24 9.15
CA GLU A 347 -2.81 19.08 10.30
C GLU A 347 -4.23 18.84 10.78
N ILE A 348 -4.36 18.49 12.07
CA ILE A 348 -5.61 18.29 12.78
C ILE A 348 -5.75 19.37 13.85
N THR A 349 -6.77 20.19 13.68
CA THR A 349 -7.26 21.15 14.67
C THR A 349 -8.22 20.45 15.63
N LYS A 350 -8.57 21.11 16.74
CA LYS A 350 -9.62 20.61 17.63
C LYS A 350 -10.96 20.50 16.89
N ASP A 351 -11.30 21.51 16.11
CA ASP A 351 -12.55 21.59 15.34
C ASP A 351 -12.68 20.42 14.35
N ASP A 352 -11.57 19.87 13.83
CA ASP A 352 -11.62 18.65 13.02
C ASP A 352 -12.06 17.42 13.82
N LEU A 353 -11.62 17.29 15.08
CA LEU A 353 -12.01 16.18 15.95
C LEU A 353 -13.49 16.26 16.34
N ASP A 354 -13.98 17.49 16.56
CA ASP A 354 -15.38 17.80 16.85
C ASP A 354 -16.26 17.55 15.59
N ASN A 355 -15.82 17.96 14.40
CA ASN A 355 -16.49 17.67 13.12
C ASN A 355 -16.50 16.16 12.81
N ILE A 356 -15.38 15.45 13.00
CA ILE A 356 -15.32 14.00 12.85
C ILE A 356 -16.30 13.33 13.81
N GLU A 357 -16.37 13.75 15.07
CA GLU A 357 -17.36 13.20 16.01
C GLU A 357 -18.81 13.45 15.58
N SER A 358 -19.11 14.58 14.93
CA SER A 358 -20.45 14.87 14.38
C SER A 358 -20.90 13.91 13.27
N PHE A 359 -19.96 13.26 12.56
CA PHE A 359 -20.27 12.29 11.51
C PHE A 359 -20.48 10.85 12.04
N ALA A 360 -20.32 10.62 13.34
CA ALA A 360 -20.34 9.28 13.91
C ALA A 360 -21.77 8.66 13.81
N PRO A 361 -21.92 7.44 13.24
CA PRO A 361 -23.21 6.77 13.17
C PRO A 361 -23.67 6.28 14.56
N THR A 362 -24.98 6.04 14.70
CA THR A 362 -25.61 5.57 15.94
C THR A 362 -25.48 4.06 16.17
N GLU A 363 -25.42 3.25 15.10
CA GLU A 363 -25.29 1.79 15.21
C GLU A 363 -23.86 1.35 15.53
N ILE A 364 -23.70 0.42 16.49
CA ILE A 364 -22.39 -0.05 16.97
C ILE A 364 -21.52 -0.64 15.85
N LYS A 365 -22.12 -1.41 14.93
CA LYS A 365 -21.42 -2.07 13.80
C LYS A 365 -20.83 -1.04 12.83
N ASP A 366 -21.58 0.01 12.54
CA ASP A 366 -21.17 1.10 11.65
C ASP A 366 -20.20 2.05 12.35
N LEU A 367 -20.36 2.24 13.67
CA LEU A 367 -19.45 3.00 14.50
C LEU A 367 -18.06 2.35 14.61
N GLU A 368 -18.00 1.01 14.64
CA GLU A 368 -16.74 0.26 14.56
C GLU A 368 -16.04 0.53 13.20
N GLU A 369 -16.76 0.40 12.08
CA GLU A 369 -16.19 0.68 10.75
C GLU A 369 -15.77 2.14 10.57
N PHE A 370 -16.56 3.08 11.11
CA PHE A 370 -16.25 4.50 11.14
C PHE A 370 -14.92 4.77 11.87
N TYR A 371 -14.75 4.22 13.08
CA TYR A 371 -13.50 4.41 13.83
C TYR A 371 -12.32 3.64 13.23
N ILE A 372 -12.52 2.46 12.64
CA ILE A 372 -11.49 1.75 11.85
C ILE A 372 -11.03 2.63 10.68
N THR A 373 -11.96 3.31 10.02
CA THR A 373 -11.67 4.21 8.90
C THR A 373 -10.78 5.39 9.31
N TRP A 374 -11.14 6.08 10.39
CA TRP A 374 -10.34 7.21 10.90
C TRP A 374 -9.01 6.76 11.52
N MET A 375 -8.98 5.62 12.22
CA MET A 375 -7.76 5.02 12.73
C MET A 375 -6.75 4.69 11.62
N TYR A 376 -7.23 4.18 10.47
CA TYR A 376 -6.39 3.89 9.31
C TYR A 376 -5.79 5.15 8.68
N PHE A 377 -6.52 6.26 8.67
CA PHE A 377 -5.99 7.56 8.25
C PHE A 377 -4.95 8.09 9.25
N PHE A 378 -5.29 8.14 10.54
CA PHE A 378 -4.42 8.69 11.59
C PHE A 378 -3.12 7.89 11.77
N SER A 379 -3.18 6.56 11.84
CA SER A 379 -1.99 5.69 11.91
C SER A 379 -1.02 5.87 10.73
N ARG A 380 -1.49 6.39 9.59
CA ARG A 380 -0.67 6.61 8.38
C ARG A 380 -0.21 8.04 8.16
N LYS A 381 -0.97 9.03 8.64
CA LYS A 381 -0.79 10.45 8.31
C LYS A 381 -0.68 11.40 9.50
N MET A 382 -0.96 10.94 10.70
CA MET A 382 -1.01 11.78 11.91
C MET A 382 -0.03 11.31 12.98
N ASP A 383 -0.14 11.97 14.13
CA ASP A 383 0.59 11.77 15.36
C ASP A 383 -0.11 10.76 16.30
N MET A 384 0.54 10.52 17.45
CA MET A 384 0.00 9.61 18.47
C MET A 384 -1.20 10.21 19.23
N ASN A 385 -1.37 11.54 19.30
CA ASN A 385 -2.51 12.15 19.98
C ASN A 385 -3.82 11.84 19.23
N SER A 386 -3.81 11.96 17.90
CA SER A 386 -4.93 11.61 17.03
C SER A 386 -5.32 10.13 17.18
N ILE A 387 -4.34 9.24 17.27
CA ILE A 387 -4.53 7.81 17.54
C ILE A 387 -5.17 7.59 18.92
N GLN A 388 -4.63 8.23 19.97
CA GLN A 388 -5.19 8.14 21.32
C GLN A 388 -6.61 8.68 21.43
N TYR A 389 -6.98 9.70 20.64
CA TYR A 389 -8.34 10.22 20.57
C TYR A 389 -9.32 9.15 20.07
N ILE A 390 -9.03 8.51 18.93
CA ILE A 390 -9.88 7.44 18.39
C ILE A 390 -9.96 6.26 19.36
N LEU A 391 -8.86 5.84 19.99
CA LEU A 391 -8.88 4.75 20.97
C LEU A 391 -9.72 5.08 22.22
N LYS A 392 -9.74 6.34 22.67
CA LYS A 392 -10.64 6.80 23.75
C LYS A 392 -12.10 6.74 23.31
N GLN A 393 -12.42 7.20 22.10
CA GLN A 393 -13.77 7.21 21.55
C GLN A 393 -14.32 5.79 21.32
N VAL A 394 -13.52 4.88 20.76
CA VAL A 394 -13.85 3.44 20.66
C VAL A 394 -14.14 2.86 22.04
N LYS A 395 -13.27 3.12 23.03
CA LYS A 395 -13.49 2.61 24.39
C LYS A 395 -14.73 3.21 25.06
N SER A 396 -15.06 4.48 24.84
CA SER A 396 -16.23 5.12 25.47
C SER A 396 -17.56 4.70 24.84
N LYS A 397 -17.61 4.49 23.51
CA LYS A 397 -18.87 4.20 22.79
C LYS A 397 -19.08 2.73 22.43
N ILE A 398 -18.02 1.96 22.22
CA ILE A 398 -18.08 0.52 21.87
C ILE A 398 -17.66 -0.36 23.08
N GLY A 399 -16.95 0.19 24.05
CA GLY A 399 -16.52 -0.51 25.28
C GLY A 399 -15.30 -1.41 25.10
N LYS A 400 -15.19 -2.12 23.97
CA LYS A 400 -14.09 -3.03 23.64
C LYS A 400 -13.23 -2.49 22.49
N ILE A 401 -11.92 -2.68 22.58
CA ILE A 401 -10.96 -2.40 21.50
C ILE A 401 -10.67 -3.72 20.78
N GLU A 402 -11.07 -3.86 19.52
CA GLU A 402 -10.76 -5.05 18.72
C GLU A 402 -9.28 -5.12 18.30
N PRO A 403 -8.72 -6.32 18.07
CA PRO A 403 -7.30 -6.51 17.71
C PRO A 403 -6.83 -5.71 16.49
N ILE A 404 -7.74 -5.34 15.58
CA ILE A 404 -7.42 -4.54 14.40
C ILE A 404 -6.94 -3.12 14.76
N PHE A 405 -7.45 -2.52 15.84
CA PHE A 405 -6.95 -1.22 16.32
C PHE A 405 -5.54 -1.35 16.89
N PHE A 406 -5.28 -2.40 17.68
CA PHE A 406 -3.93 -2.72 18.17
C PHE A 406 -2.94 -2.89 17.02
N GLU A 407 -3.33 -3.62 15.97
CA GLU A 407 -2.51 -3.81 14.76
C GLU A 407 -2.21 -2.50 14.01
N MET A 408 -3.16 -1.55 13.95
CA MET A 408 -2.90 -0.24 13.36
C MET A 408 -1.91 0.61 14.19
N VAL A 409 -1.87 0.46 15.53
CA VAL A 409 -0.84 1.10 16.38
C VAL A 409 0.54 0.47 16.18
N MET A 410 0.59 -0.87 16.09
CA MET A 410 1.83 -1.60 15.78
C MET A 410 2.40 -1.17 14.42
N ASP A 411 1.54 -1.05 13.41
CA ASP A 411 1.92 -0.55 12.08
C ASP A 411 2.39 0.92 12.13
N TYR A 412 1.75 1.78 12.92
CA TYR A 412 2.19 3.17 13.14
C TYR A 412 3.63 3.25 13.67
N PHE A 413 3.93 2.54 14.76
CA PHE A 413 5.29 2.52 15.33
C PHE A 413 6.31 1.95 14.33
N SER A 414 5.96 0.85 13.65
CA SER A 414 6.83 0.27 12.61
C SER A 414 7.05 1.22 11.43
N ARG A 415 6.12 2.14 11.14
CA ARG A 415 6.23 3.15 10.08
C ARG A 415 7.22 4.25 10.47
N ILE A 416 7.07 4.85 11.66
CA ILE A 416 7.92 5.95 12.11
C ILE A 416 9.34 5.48 12.44
N GLY A 417 9.49 4.27 12.98
CA GLY A 417 10.75 3.84 13.62
C GLY A 417 10.83 4.46 15.01
N ASN A 418 10.16 3.82 15.97
CA ASN A 418 10.33 4.09 17.39
C ASN A 418 10.10 2.81 18.19
N PHE A 419 11.18 2.04 18.37
CA PHE A 419 11.17 0.72 19.00
C PHE A 419 10.98 0.77 20.51
N ARG A 420 11.45 1.84 21.19
CA ARG A 420 11.27 2.01 22.63
C ARG A 420 9.80 2.26 22.97
N ASP A 421 9.15 3.22 22.31
CA ASP A 421 7.71 3.45 22.51
C ASP A 421 6.86 2.23 22.12
N LEU A 422 7.28 1.47 21.09
CA LEU A 422 6.64 0.21 20.72
C LEU A 422 6.78 -0.87 21.81
N LYS A 423 7.95 -1.00 22.43
CA LYS A 423 8.21 -1.91 23.55
C LYS A 423 7.34 -1.55 24.75
N ASP A 424 7.25 -0.27 25.11
CA ASP A 424 6.44 0.21 26.23
C ASP A 424 4.93 0.06 25.96
N PHE A 425 4.48 0.38 24.74
CA PHE A 425 3.12 0.12 24.28
C PHE A 425 2.77 -1.37 24.37
N LEU A 426 3.65 -2.25 23.88
CA LEU A 426 3.46 -3.68 23.97
C LEU A 426 3.35 -4.15 25.43
N GLN A 427 4.32 -3.81 26.28
CA GLN A 427 4.27 -4.16 27.71
C GLN A 427 2.95 -3.73 28.38
N ALA A 428 2.42 -2.55 28.05
CA ALA A 428 1.16 -2.03 28.57
C ALA A 428 -0.12 -2.70 28.00
N THR A 429 0.00 -3.54 26.96
CA THR A 429 -1.13 -4.12 26.20
C THR A 429 -1.08 -5.64 26.03
N MET A 430 0.05 -6.31 26.25
CA MET A 430 0.18 -7.77 26.21
C MET A 430 -0.89 -8.52 27.06
N PRO A 431 -1.32 -8.03 28.24
CA PRO A 431 -2.39 -8.69 29.00
C PRO A 431 -3.79 -8.58 28.36
N LEU A 432 -3.97 -7.76 27.32
CA LEU A 432 -5.26 -7.46 26.70
C LEU A 432 -5.46 -8.16 25.34
N PHE A 433 -4.37 -8.61 24.70
CA PHE A 433 -4.40 -9.20 23.37
C PHE A 433 -3.57 -10.50 23.35
N PRO A 434 -4.09 -11.60 22.79
CA PRO A 434 -3.33 -12.85 22.68
C PRO A 434 -2.18 -12.70 21.68
N TYR A 435 -1.07 -13.40 21.93
CA TYR A 435 0.09 -13.40 21.03
C TYR A 435 -0.28 -13.92 19.63
N ARG A 436 0.25 -13.28 18.58
CA ARG A 436 0.15 -13.76 17.18
C ARG A 436 1.48 -13.56 16.46
N THR A 437 1.91 -14.56 15.69
CA THR A 437 3.17 -14.51 14.89
C THR A 437 3.26 -13.27 14.00
N ARG A 438 2.13 -12.77 13.46
CA ARG A 438 2.10 -11.58 12.62
C ARG A 438 2.63 -10.31 13.31
N TYR A 439 2.62 -10.24 14.64
CA TYR A 439 3.13 -9.10 15.41
C TYR A 439 4.67 -9.00 15.37
N LEU A 440 5.39 -10.09 15.06
CA LEU A 440 6.85 -10.06 14.94
C LEU A 440 7.34 -9.16 13.79
N ARG A 441 6.53 -8.99 12.73
CA ARG A 441 6.89 -8.16 11.57
C ARG A 441 7.04 -6.66 11.93
N PRO A 442 6.02 -5.96 12.47
CA PRO A 442 6.17 -4.56 12.87
C PRO A 442 7.24 -4.36 13.97
N ILE A 443 7.38 -5.31 14.89
CA ILE A 443 8.43 -5.32 15.93
C ILE A 443 9.83 -5.32 15.33
N LEU A 444 10.14 -6.28 14.46
CA LEU A 444 11.43 -6.36 13.77
C LEU A 444 11.69 -5.13 12.91
N LEU A 445 10.65 -4.55 12.31
CA LEU A 445 10.76 -3.37 11.46
C LEU A 445 11.09 -2.09 12.22
N SER A 446 10.47 -1.86 13.38
CA SER A 446 10.84 -0.71 14.21
C SER A 446 12.28 -0.87 14.70
N MET A 447 12.61 -2.03 15.26
CA MET A 447 13.95 -2.31 15.76
C MET A 447 15.04 -2.11 14.70
N ALA A 448 14.80 -2.61 13.48
CA ALA A 448 15.77 -2.51 12.40
C ALA A 448 15.89 -1.11 11.75
N LYS A 449 14.97 -0.19 12.03
CA LYS A 449 15.04 1.23 11.61
C LYS A 449 15.82 2.11 12.58
N ASP A 450 15.77 1.74 13.85
CA ASP A 450 16.30 2.54 14.96
C ASP A 450 17.71 2.06 15.30
N TYR A 451 17.86 0.73 15.38
CA TYR A 451 19.11 0.05 15.71
C TYR A 451 19.56 -0.91 14.58
N PRO A 452 19.87 -0.42 13.35
CA PRO A 452 20.25 -1.26 12.21
C PRO A 452 21.37 -2.28 12.49
N LYS A 453 22.39 -1.91 13.29
CA LYS A 453 23.50 -2.80 13.68
C LYS A 453 23.00 -4.10 14.32
N HIS A 454 22.03 -4.01 15.23
CA HIS A 454 21.55 -5.12 16.04
C HIS A 454 20.38 -5.90 15.39
N ALA A 455 19.89 -5.45 14.24
CA ALA A 455 18.76 -6.07 13.54
C ALA A 455 18.96 -7.56 13.22
N GLU A 456 20.19 -7.99 12.90
CA GLU A 456 20.49 -9.39 12.62
C GLU A 456 20.49 -10.25 13.89
N GLN A 457 21.05 -9.74 15.00
CA GLN A 457 21.01 -10.41 16.30
C GLN A 457 19.57 -10.57 16.78
N PHE A 458 18.79 -9.49 16.74
CA PHE A 458 17.38 -9.51 17.14
C PHE A 458 16.57 -10.50 16.30
N SER A 459 16.76 -10.51 14.99
CA SER A 459 16.13 -11.46 14.07
C SER A 459 16.46 -12.93 14.38
N LYS A 460 17.69 -13.23 14.80
CA LYS A 460 18.08 -14.57 15.25
C LYS A 460 17.34 -14.97 16.53
N GLU A 461 17.25 -14.09 17.52
CA GLU A 461 16.53 -14.34 18.78
C GLU A 461 15.00 -14.50 18.60
N LEU A 462 14.41 -13.79 17.63
CA LEU A 462 12.99 -13.91 17.29
C LEU A 462 12.63 -15.24 16.60
N LYS A 463 13.60 -16.01 16.08
CA LYS A 463 13.31 -17.29 15.40
C LYS A 463 12.51 -18.27 16.27
N GLY A 464 12.85 -18.39 17.56
CA GLY A 464 12.14 -19.28 18.49
C GLY A 464 10.73 -18.84 18.86
N LEU A 465 10.32 -17.62 18.48
CA LEU A 465 8.98 -17.09 18.72
C LEU A 465 8.00 -17.40 17.57
N VAL A 466 8.52 -17.71 16.39
CA VAL A 466 7.71 -18.25 15.29
C VAL A 466 7.06 -19.58 15.73
N VAL A 467 5.87 -19.90 15.24
CA VAL A 467 5.21 -21.18 15.52
C VAL A 467 5.76 -22.21 14.53
N GLU A 468 5.94 -23.47 14.92
CA GLU A 468 6.42 -24.54 14.03
C GLU A 468 5.52 -24.73 12.79
N SER A 469 4.26 -24.29 12.89
CA SER A 469 3.30 -24.25 11.80
C SER A 469 3.57 -23.15 10.76
N SER A 470 4.38 -22.11 11.03
CA SER A 470 4.63 -21.06 10.05
C SER A 470 5.35 -21.59 8.80
N SER A 471 5.03 -21.04 7.63
CA SER A 471 5.60 -21.54 6.38
C SER A 471 7.11 -21.25 6.28
N ARG A 472 7.86 -22.09 5.57
CA ARG A 472 9.30 -21.88 5.35
C ARG A 472 9.56 -20.56 4.59
N GLU A 473 8.58 -20.14 3.79
CA GLU A 473 8.59 -18.92 2.99
C GLU A 473 8.26 -17.69 3.85
N SER A 474 7.27 -17.78 4.75
CA SER A 474 6.97 -16.79 5.79
C SER A 474 8.19 -16.52 6.68
N MET A 475 8.84 -17.59 7.15
CA MET A 475 10.09 -17.48 7.91
C MET A 475 11.21 -16.82 7.11
N LYS A 476 11.38 -17.17 5.83
CA LYS A 476 12.33 -16.49 4.94
C LYS A 476 12.00 -15.01 4.78
N GLU A 477 10.73 -14.60 4.70
CA GLU A 477 10.39 -13.17 4.59
C GLU A 477 10.84 -12.41 5.84
N LEU A 478 10.45 -12.88 7.04
CA LEU A 478 10.85 -12.27 8.32
C LEU A 478 12.38 -12.14 8.44
N LEU A 479 13.12 -13.21 8.13
CA LEU A 479 14.58 -13.21 8.22
C LEU A 479 15.27 -12.35 7.15
N ASN A 480 14.64 -12.18 5.99
CA ASN A 480 15.15 -11.28 4.96
C ASN A 480 14.96 -9.80 5.34
N ILE A 481 13.97 -9.43 6.15
CA ILE A 481 13.78 -8.04 6.60
C ILE A 481 15.04 -7.52 7.32
N SER A 482 15.62 -8.31 8.23
CA SER A 482 16.84 -7.93 8.93
C SER A 482 18.04 -7.69 8.00
N SER A 483 18.21 -8.49 6.93
CA SER A 483 19.36 -8.36 6.04
C SER A 483 19.31 -7.12 5.15
N TYR A 484 18.12 -6.60 4.85
CA TYR A 484 17.97 -5.38 4.03
C TYR A 484 18.28 -4.09 4.77
N ASN A 485 18.03 -4.08 6.09
CA ASN A 485 18.25 -2.92 6.96
C ASN A 485 19.63 -2.93 7.64
N SER A 486 20.27 -4.10 7.81
CA SER A 486 21.48 -4.28 8.66
C SER A 486 22.76 -3.51 8.28
N ARG A 487 22.77 -2.73 7.20
CA ARG A 487 23.96 -1.99 6.73
C ARG A 487 23.62 -0.53 6.44
N TYR A 488 23.98 0.37 7.36
CA TYR A 488 24.38 1.77 7.14
C TYR A 488 23.55 2.70 6.23
N HIS A 489 22.29 2.39 5.92
CA HIS A 489 21.53 3.12 4.89
C HIS A 489 20.22 3.74 5.42
N VAL A 490 20.30 4.96 5.96
CA VAL A 490 19.13 5.75 6.35
C VAL A 490 18.26 6.17 5.15
N GLU A 491 18.80 6.18 3.92
CA GLU A 491 18.03 6.37 2.67
C GLU A 491 17.54 5.06 2.00
N ARG A 492 17.56 3.94 2.71
CA ARG A 492 16.72 2.79 2.35
C ARG A 492 15.35 2.93 3.00
N SER A 493 14.62 3.96 2.54
CA SER A 493 13.16 3.98 2.64
C SER A 493 12.63 2.62 2.21
N TYR A 494 11.65 2.09 2.95
CA TYR A 494 11.20 0.70 2.91
C TYR A 494 10.47 0.33 1.60
N ASN A 495 11.23 0.36 0.50
CA ASN A 495 10.77 0.19 -0.89
C ASN A 495 10.88 -1.28 -1.33
N LYS A 496 10.69 -2.16 -0.35
CA LYS A 496 9.99 -3.43 -0.55
C LYS A 496 8.69 -3.44 0.28
N ARG A 497 7.73 -2.59 -0.10
CA ARG A 497 6.45 -3.22 -0.53
C ARG A 497 6.89 -4.19 -1.60
N ASN A 498 6.78 -5.50 -1.36
CA ASN A 498 7.26 -6.51 -2.29
C ASN A 498 6.75 -6.11 -3.68
N LEU A 499 7.65 -5.58 -4.53
CA LEU A 499 7.34 -5.29 -5.92
C LEU A 499 6.93 -6.64 -6.45
N ASP A 500 5.63 -6.76 -6.73
CA ASP A 500 4.98 -8.04 -6.93
C ASP A 500 5.86 -8.88 -7.86
N ALA A 501 6.33 -10.03 -7.36
CA ALA A 501 7.44 -10.73 -7.97
C ALA A 501 7.10 -11.21 -9.39
N ASP A 502 5.79 -11.34 -9.61
CA ASP A 502 5.16 -11.77 -10.84
C ASP A 502 4.97 -10.56 -11.79
N ARG A 503 4.69 -9.34 -11.27
CA ARG A 503 4.68 -8.06 -12.04
C ARG A 503 6.07 -7.54 -12.43
N TYR A 504 7.03 -7.64 -11.52
CA TYR A 504 8.31 -6.94 -11.58
C TYR A 504 9.47 -7.94 -11.64
N HIS A 505 9.56 -8.66 -12.76
CA HIS A 505 10.62 -9.65 -13.00
C HIS A 505 12.03 -9.12 -12.68
N LYS A 506 12.75 -9.89 -11.87
CA LYS A 506 13.90 -9.42 -11.08
C LYS A 506 15.15 -8.98 -11.86
N LYS A 507 15.22 -8.94 -13.19
CA LYS A 507 16.42 -8.43 -13.89
C LYS A 507 16.39 -6.90 -13.95
N PHE A 508 15.53 -6.33 -14.79
CA PHE A 508 15.51 -4.89 -15.08
C PHE A 508 14.70 -4.03 -14.09
N TRP A 509 13.93 -4.65 -13.19
CA TRP A 509 13.15 -3.93 -12.17
C TRP A 509 13.88 -3.73 -10.82
N ARG A 510 15.13 -4.21 -10.65
CA ARG A 510 15.93 -3.97 -9.42
C ARG A 510 16.17 -2.48 -9.19
N ARG A 511 16.26 -2.03 -7.93
CA ARG A 511 16.74 -0.67 -7.63
C ARG A 511 18.07 -0.41 -8.33
N ILE A 512 18.15 0.70 -9.05
CA ILE A 512 19.35 1.12 -9.76
C ILE A 512 20.35 1.63 -8.70
N ILE A 513 21.53 1.00 -8.63
CA ILE A 513 22.58 1.35 -7.66
C ILE A 513 23.88 1.59 -8.44
N TRP A 514 24.25 2.85 -8.62
CA TRP A 514 25.58 3.20 -9.11
C TRP A 514 26.59 3.06 -7.96
N ASN A 515 27.53 2.12 -8.11
CA ASN A 515 28.59 1.85 -7.13
C ASN A 515 30.00 1.95 -7.76
N GLY A 516 30.11 2.48 -8.99
CA GLY A 516 31.35 2.55 -9.76
C GLY A 516 31.93 1.21 -10.23
N LYS A 517 31.28 0.08 -9.92
CA LYS A 517 31.71 -1.29 -10.28
C LYS A 517 30.71 -2.06 -11.15
N VAL A 518 29.48 -1.57 -11.29
CA VAL A 518 28.48 -2.10 -12.22
C VAL A 518 28.82 -1.65 -13.64
N ASP A 519 28.67 -2.53 -14.62
CA ASP A 519 28.82 -2.20 -16.03
C ASP A 519 27.84 -1.09 -16.43
N HIS A 520 28.40 0.02 -16.93
CA HIS A 520 27.63 1.16 -17.43
C HIS A 520 26.63 0.73 -18.52
N LYS A 521 26.94 -0.32 -19.29
CA LYS A 521 26.04 -0.88 -20.30
C LYS A 521 24.81 -1.54 -19.69
N GLU A 522 24.97 -2.47 -18.74
CA GLU A 522 23.85 -3.13 -18.05
C GLU A 522 22.91 -2.10 -17.38
N PHE A 523 23.51 -1.07 -16.77
CA PHE A 523 22.78 0.06 -16.18
C PHE A 523 21.97 0.86 -17.22
N MET A 524 22.55 1.21 -18.38
CA MET A 524 21.84 1.95 -19.43
C MET A 524 20.75 1.09 -20.09
N ASP A 525 21.02 -0.20 -20.29
CA ASP A 525 20.03 -1.16 -20.80
C ASP A 525 18.86 -1.31 -19.83
N GLN A 526 19.12 -1.27 -18.52
CA GLN A 526 18.08 -1.26 -17.49
C GLN A 526 17.20 0.01 -17.56
N VAL A 527 17.80 1.20 -17.71
CA VAL A 527 17.06 2.47 -17.86
C VAL A 527 16.24 2.46 -19.15
N LYS A 528 16.85 2.08 -20.28
CA LYS A 528 16.18 1.95 -21.58
C LYS A 528 14.99 0.98 -21.51
N PHE A 529 15.18 -0.23 -20.97
CA PHE A 529 14.10 -1.20 -20.78
C PHE A 529 12.95 -0.59 -19.98
N ARG A 530 13.23 0.03 -18.83
CA ARG A 530 12.18 0.59 -17.97
C ARG A 530 11.35 1.64 -18.71
N VAL A 531 11.98 2.57 -19.42
CA VAL A 531 11.28 3.67 -20.11
C VAL A 531 10.58 3.20 -21.38
N HIS A 532 11.29 2.51 -22.27
CA HIS A 532 10.82 2.19 -23.62
C HIS A 532 10.06 0.86 -23.74
N THR A 533 9.99 0.07 -22.66
CA THR A 533 9.29 -1.22 -22.67
C THR A 533 8.50 -1.44 -21.39
N GLY A 534 9.16 -1.43 -20.24
CA GLY A 534 8.58 -1.83 -18.95
C GLY A 534 7.40 -0.97 -18.50
N PHE A 535 7.56 0.36 -18.44
CA PHE A 535 6.47 1.24 -18.03
C PHE A 535 5.35 1.31 -19.06
N ILE A 536 5.70 1.35 -20.36
CA ILE A 536 4.72 1.36 -21.46
C ILE A 536 3.85 0.10 -21.42
N PHE A 537 4.47 -1.08 -21.28
CA PHE A 537 3.77 -2.36 -21.14
C PHE A 537 2.84 -2.39 -19.93
N LEU A 538 3.32 -1.97 -18.75
CA LEU A 538 2.45 -1.93 -17.56
C LEU A 538 1.21 -1.05 -17.78
N VAL A 539 1.36 0.09 -18.48
CA VAL A 539 0.23 0.99 -18.80
C VAL A 539 -0.69 0.37 -19.86
N SER A 540 -0.19 -0.32 -20.89
CA SER A 540 -1.05 -1.02 -21.86
C SER A 540 -1.87 -2.13 -21.21
N GLU A 541 -1.26 -2.92 -20.32
CA GLU A 541 -1.94 -3.95 -19.52
C GLU A 541 -2.94 -3.39 -18.49
N GLY A 542 -3.07 -2.07 -18.39
CA GLY A 542 -4.05 -1.40 -17.54
C GLY A 542 -3.59 -1.14 -16.10
N PHE A 543 -2.28 -1.15 -15.84
CA PHE A 543 -1.68 -0.85 -14.54
C PHE A 543 -1.07 0.54 -14.46
N ARG A 544 -1.23 1.15 -13.30
CA ARG A 544 -0.40 2.27 -12.86
C ARG A 544 0.96 1.74 -12.38
N PRO A 545 2.10 2.13 -12.97
CA PRO A 545 3.41 1.79 -12.43
C PRO A 545 3.63 2.45 -11.07
N ASN A 546 4.38 1.79 -10.17
CA ASN A 546 4.75 2.38 -8.89
C ASN A 546 5.60 3.64 -9.10
N TYR A 547 5.13 4.81 -8.64
CA TYR A 547 5.82 6.10 -8.81
C TYR A 547 7.28 6.08 -8.30
N GLN A 548 7.58 5.31 -7.27
CA GLN A 548 8.96 5.18 -6.77
C GLN A 548 9.91 4.57 -7.82
N LEU A 549 9.42 3.75 -8.76
CA LEU A 549 10.23 3.26 -9.89
C LEU A 549 10.50 4.37 -10.91
N PHE A 550 9.54 5.26 -11.19
CA PHE A 550 9.80 6.46 -11.99
C PHE A 550 10.88 7.31 -11.28
N HIS A 551 10.71 7.63 -9.99
CA HIS A 551 11.70 8.37 -9.22
C HIS A 551 13.10 7.71 -9.21
N GLU A 552 13.20 6.37 -9.20
CA GLU A 552 14.49 5.67 -9.29
C GLU A 552 15.10 5.68 -10.70
N THR A 553 14.31 5.91 -11.75
CA THR A 553 14.76 5.89 -13.15
C THR A 553 15.11 7.29 -13.65
N ILE A 554 14.29 8.30 -13.33
CA ILE A 554 14.43 9.70 -13.77
C ILE A 554 15.86 10.27 -13.62
N PRO A 555 16.63 10.05 -12.53
CA PRO A 555 17.99 10.57 -12.39
C PRO A 555 18.94 10.16 -13.53
N PHE A 556 18.64 9.06 -14.21
CA PHE A 556 19.51 8.39 -15.19
C PHE A 556 18.99 8.49 -16.64
N CYS A 557 17.80 9.06 -16.83
CA CYS A 557 17.18 9.24 -18.16
C CYS A 557 17.90 10.29 -19.02
N THR A 558 17.77 10.20 -20.34
CA THR A 558 17.94 11.35 -21.26
C THR A 558 16.76 12.33 -21.14
N GLU A 559 16.85 13.49 -21.79
CA GLU A 559 15.74 14.46 -21.86
C GLU A 559 14.51 13.87 -22.59
N GLU A 560 14.72 13.23 -23.73
CA GLU A 560 13.70 12.45 -24.45
C GLU A 560 13.01 11.41 -23.54
N GLN A 561 13.80 10.66 -22.76
CA GLN A 561 13.25 9.68 -21.81
C GLN A 561 12.49 10.34 -20.65
N CYS A 562 12.88 11.55 -20.21
CA CYS A 562 12.09 12.33 -19.27
C CYS A 562 10.73 12.75 -19.88
N MET A 563 10.68 13.08 -21.18
CA MET A 563 9.43 13.40 -21.88
C MET A 563 8.50 12.19 -21.99
N ILE A 564 9.04 11.00 -22.28
CA ILE A 564 8.28 9.73 -22.25
C ILE A 564 7.73 9.46 -20.84
N ILE A 565 8.53 9.69 -19.79
CA ILE A 565 8.07 9.55 -18.40
C ILE A 565 6.97 10.58 -18.08
N ASN A 566 7.06 11.82 -18.54
CA ASN A 566 6.03 12.85 -18.35
C ASN A 566 4.68 12.43 -18.98
N ASP A 567 4.70 11.96 -20.24
CA ASP A 567 3.51 11.43 -20.91
C ASP A 567 2.92 10.21 -20.17
N LEU A 568 3.76 9.28 -19.72
CA LEU A 568 3.33 8.14 -18.91
C LEU A 568 2.74 8.56 -17.55
N LEU A 569 3.30 9.57 -16.88
CA LEU A 569 2.76 10.10 -15.63
C LEU A 569 1.36 10.70 -15.86
N ARG A 570 1.17 11.50 -16.90
CA ARG A 570 -0.14 12.05 -17.30
C ARG A 570 -1.16 10.95 -17.61
N LYS A 571 -0.78 9.97 -18.44
CA LYS A 571 -1.61 8.78 -18.75
C LYS A 571 -1.98 7.96 -17.50
N CYS A 572 -1.14 7.97 -16.46
CA CYS A 572 -1.42 7.31 -15.18
C CYS A 572 -2.18 8.18 -14.17
N ARG A 573 -2.43 9.46 -14.51
CA ARG A 573 -2.89 10.52 -13.61
C ARG A 573 -2.02 10.64 -12.35
N LEU A 574 -0.70 10.62 -12.57
CA LEU A 574 0.36 10.73 -11.56
C LEU A 574 1.11 12.06 -11.65
N ASP A 575 0.68 12.97 -12.51
CA ASP A 575 1.20 14.31 -12.79
C ASP A 575 0.76 15.38 -11.78
N ASN A 576 0.52 14.99 -10.52
CA ASN A 576 0.31 15.96 -9.44
C ASN A 576 1.57 16.81 -9.18
N GLU A 577 1.39 17.99 -8.57
CA GLU A 577 2.45 18.98 -8.33
C GLU A 577 3.69 18.36 -7.66
N GLN A 578 3.52 17.57 -6.59
CA GLN A 578 4.65 16.86 -5.95
C GLN A 578 5.45 15.99 -6.94
N ASN A 579 4.76 15.22 -7.78
CA ASN A 579 5.39 14.29 -8.70
C ASN A 579 6.06 15.01 -9.89
N MET A 580 5.50 16.14 -10.31
CA MET A 580 6.02 17.00 -11.38
C MET A 580 7.24 17.80 -10.92
N THR A 581 7.18 18.44 -9.75
CA THR A 581 8.34 19.11 -9.13
C THR A 581 9.54 18.17 -8.95
N ASN A 582 9.31 16.89 -8.65
CA ASN A 582 10.39 15.89 -8.62
C ASN A 582 11.03 15.65 -10.00
N LEU A 583 10.26 15.72 -11.09
CA LEU A 583 10.77 15.57 -12.46
C LEU A 583 11.49 16.84 -12.91
N GLU A 584 10.89 18.01 -12.68
CA GLU A 584 11.44 19.35 -12.96
C GLU A 584 12.80 19.55 -12.29
N LEU A 585 12.91 19.31 -10.98
CA LEU A 585 14.18 19.39 -10.24
C LEU A 585 15.28 18.46 -10.81
N LYS A 586 14.92 17.39 -11.54
CA LYS A 586 15.89 16.51 -12.21
C LYS A 586 16.24 16.98 -13.62
N ILE A 587 15.30 17.58 -14.35
CA ILE A 587 15.56 18.22 -15.65
C ILE A 587 16.44 19.46 -15.44
N LEU A 588 16.07 20.33 -14.50
CA LEU A 588 16.81 21.53 -14.08
C LEU A 588 18.28 21.20 -13.76
N TYR A 589 18.53 20.12 -13.00
CA TYR A 589 19.88 19.69 -12.65
C TYR A 589 20.70 19.10 -13.81
N LYS A 590 20.06 18.41 -14.76
CA LYS A 590 20.74 17.92 -15.99
C LYS A 590 21.14 19.09 -16.88
N ASN A 591 20.23 20.06 -17.04
CA ASN A 591 20.42 21.23 -17.89
C ASN A 591 21.17 22.39 -17.19
N ARG A 592 21.80 22.14 -16.02
CA ARG A 592 22.46 23.17 -15.20
C ARG A 592 23.52 24.00 -15.93
N ASN A 593 24.23 23.40 -16.89
CA ASN A 593 25.23 24.09 -17.69
C ASN A 593 24.62 25.10 -18.67
N ASN A 594 23.38 24.87 -19.11
CA ASN A 594 22.66 25.70 -20.08
C ASN A 594 21.79 26.75 -19.39
N ILE A 595 21.17 26.39 -18.25
CA ILE A 595 20.24 27.24 -17.49
C ILE A 595 21.00 28.26 -16.61
N GLY A 596 22.20 27.91 -16.14
CA GLY A 596 23.00 28.79 -15.28
C GLY A 596 22.35 29.08 -13.92
N LYS A 597 22.94 30.01 -13.15
CA LYS A 597 22.46 30.33 -11.79
C LYS A 597 21.11 31.07 -11.78
N GLU A 598 20.87 31.94 -12.75
CA GLU A 598 19.65 32.77 -12.74
C GLU A 598 18.39 31.93 -12.98
N GLY A 599 18.39 30.93 -13.86
CA GLY A 599 17.23 30.04 -13.99
C GLY A 599 16.97 29.18 -12.75
N PHE A 600 18.01 28.80 -12.00
CA PHE A 600 17.85 28.19 -10.68
C PHE A 600 17.25 29.16 -9.64
N ARG A 601 17.61 30.45 -9.71
CA ARG A 601 17.07 31.49 -8.85
C ARG A 601 15.61 31.80 -9.17
N THR A 602 15.23 31.85 -10.44
CA THR A 602 13.82 31.92 -10.88
C THR A 602 13.03 30.74 -10.32
N TYR A 603 13.48 29.51 -10.57
CA TYR A 603 12.79 28.31 -10.07
C TYR A 603 12.67 28.31 -8.53
N PHE A 604 13.72 28.73 -7.81
CA PHE A 604 13.68 28.89 -6.36
C PHE A 604 12.62 29.91 -5.93
N ASN A 605 12.61 31.10 -6.51
CA ASN A 605 11.65 32.15 -6.13
C ASN A 605 10.19 31.74 -6.36
N GLU A 606 9.93 30.93 -7.40
CA GLU A 606 8.60 30.42 -7.74
C GLU A 606 8.14 29.24 -6.86
N HIS A 607 9.06 28.35 -6.46
CA HIS A 607 8.71 27.04 -5.89
C HIS A 607 9.14 26.83 -4.43
N LYS A 608 9.99 27.68 -3.84
CA LYS A 608 10.61 27.49 -2.50
C LYS A 608 9.63 27.10 -1.38
N ASP A 609 8.40 27.61 -1.41
CA ASP A 609 7.39 27.43 -0.37
C ASP A 609 6.41 26.25 -0.69
N ARG A 610 6.68 25.49 -1.77
CA ARG A 610 5.86 24.34 -2.25
C ARG A 610 6.65 23.03 -2.36
N LEU A 611 7.74 22.90 -1.60
CA LEU A 611 8.61 21.74 -1.65
C LEU A 611 8.38 20.81 -0.46
N THR A 612 8.18 19.53 -0.72
CA THR A 612 8.28 18.47 0.30
C THR A 612 9.69 18.45 0.90
N VAL A 613 9.87 17.95 2.14
CA VAL A 613 11.20 17.77 2.79
C VAL A 613 12.21 17.02 1.89
N ARG A 614 11.73 16.05 1.10
CA ARG A 614 12.58 15.31 0.15
C ARG A 614 13.05 16.18 -1.02
N GLN A 615 12.19 17.07 -1.52
CA GLN A 615 12.51 18.00 -2.60
C GLN A 615 13.42 19.12 -2.11
N ILE A 616 13.14 19.68 -0.93
CA ILE A 616 14.05 20.58 -0.19
C ILE A 616 15.47 19.99 -0.17
N PHE A 617 15.60 18.74 0.29
CA PHE A 617 16.89 18.05 0.32
C PHE A 617 17.47 17.76 -1.07
N SER A 618 16.67 17.45 -2.10
CA SER A 618 17.20 17.30 -3.46
C SER A 618 17.70 18.64 -4.03
N PHE A 619 16.98 19.72 -3.82
CA PHE A 619 17.26 21.03 -4.41
C PHE A 619 18.41 21.74 -3.68
N TRP A 620 18.49 21.61 -2.35
CA TRP A 620 19.63 22.06 -1.53
C TRP A 620 20.98 21.60 -2.11
N SER A 621 21.08 20.33 -2.53
CA SER A 621 22.32 19.79 -3.09
C SER A 621 22.70 20.52 -4.38
N GLN A 622 21.73 20.77 -5.25
CA GLN A 622 21.94 21.43 -6.54
C GLN A 622 22.31 22.91 -6.37
N LEU A 623 21.63 23.62 -5.47
CA LEU A 623 21.96 25.01 -5.12
C LEU A 623 23.36 25.11 -4.51
N THR A 624 23.73 24.17 -3.64
CA THR A 624 25.07 24.14 -3.02
C THR A 624 26.18 23.89 -4.06
N GLU A 625 25.96 22.99 -5.03
CA GLU A 625 26.89 22.77 -6.15
C GLU A 625 27.02 24.00 -7.07
N LEU A 626 25.99 24.86 -7.15
CA LEU A 626 26.03 26.14 -7.87
C LEU A 626 26.50 27.32 -7.01
N HIS A 627 26.97 27.08 -5.78
CA HIS A 627 27.35 28.10 -4.80
C HIS A 627 26.24 29.08 -4.41
N MET A 628 24.97 28.67 -4.52
CA MET A 628 23.78 29.44 -4.12
C MET A 628 23.44 29.15 -2.65
N HIS A 629 24.39 29.48 -1.76
CA HIS A 629 24.35 29.02 -0.37
C HIS A 629 23.26 29.71 0.48
N LYS A 630 22.84 30.94 0.15
CA LYS A 630 21.77 31.65 0.88
C LYS A 630 20.39 31.03 0.62
N GLU A 631 20.12 30.68 -0.64
CA GLU A 631 18.93 29.97 -1.06
C GLU A 631 18.91 28.55 -0.48
N ALA A 632 20.06 27.88 -0.47
CA ALA A 632 20.23 26.58 0.17
C ALA A 632 19.95 26.64 1.69
N GLU A 633 20.43 27.67 2.39
CA GLU A 633 20.14 27.91 3.81
C GLU A 633 18.64 28.08 4.05
N TYR A 634 17.97 28.96 3.30
CA TYR A 634 16.52 29.19 3.40
C TYR A 634 15.70 27.89 3.28
N LEU A 635 16.04 27.01 2.32
CA LEU A 635 15.33 25.74 2.15
C LEU A 635 15.49 24.78 3.35
N LEU A 636 16.61 24.80 4.05
CA LEU A 636 16.78 23.99 5.26
C LEU A 636 16.03 24.60 6.45
N ASP A 637 15.86 25.91 6.46
CA ASP A 637 15.21 26.64 7.54
C ASP A 637 13.68 26.61 7.41
N SER A 638 13.13 26.51 6.19
CA SER A 638 11.69 26.30 5.94
C SER A 638 11.17 24.91 6.31
N ILE A 639 12.01 23.96 6.74
CA ILE A 639 11.54 22.67 7.29
C ILE A 639 10.92 22.89 8.66
N GLU A 640 9.60 22.76 8.73
CA GLU A 640 8.78 22.91 9.94
C GLU A 640 8.99 21.78 10.95
N GLU A 641 8.82 22.06 12.25
CA GLU A 641 9.19 21.13 13.33
C GLU A 641 8.46 19.79 13.32
N PHE A 642 7.20 19.77 12.93
CA PHE A 642 6.37 18.55 12.95
C PHE A 642 6.79 17.50 11.89
N ASP A 643 7.54 17.90 10.84
CA ASP A 643 8.09 16.98 9.84
C ASP A 643 9.50 16.46 10.24
N LEU A 644 10.05 16.92 11.37
CA LEU A 644 11.37 16.54 11.91
C LEU A 644 11.35 15.22 12.69
N ASN A 645 11.23 14.08 12.00
CA ASN A 645 11.68 12.81 12.59
C ASN A 645 13.21 12.76 12.70
N ASP A 646 13.77 11.89 13.56
CA ASP A 646 15.20 11.71 13.83
C ASP A 646 16.07 11.67 12.56
N SER A 647 15.58 11.01 11.50
CA SER A 647 16.32 10.87 10.24
C SER A 647 16.40 12.20 9.48
N VAL A 648 15.30 12.98 9.50
CA VAL A 648 15.24 14.33 8.93
C VAL A 648 16.07 15.31 9.75
N GLN A 649 16.05 15.22 11.08
CA GLN A 649 16.89 16.04 11.97
C GLN A 649 18.39 15.82 11.69
N ILE A 650 18.85 14.56 11.66
CA ILE A 650 20.23 14.19 11.32
C ILE A 650 20.64 14.75 9.95
N LEU A 651 19.78 14.62 8.93
CA LEU A 651 20.06 15.13 7.58
C LEU A 651 20.07 16.66 7.52
N ARG A 652 19.12 17.33 8.19
CA ARG A 652 19.04 18.80 8.28
C ARG A 652 20.29 19.36 8.96
N PHE A 653 20.70 18.79 10.09
CA PHE A 653 21.92 19.17 10.80
C PHE A 653 23.17 19.05 9.91
N TYR A 654 23.40 17.88 9.29
CA TYR A 654 24.54 17.66 8.39
C TYR A 654 24.60 18.70 7.25
N ARG A 655 23.45 19.01 6.65
CA ARG A 655 23.34 19.97 5.53
C ARG A 655 23.52 21.42 5.98
N ARG A 656 23.00 21.79 7.16
CA ARG A 656 23.25 23.10 7.78
C ARG A 656 24.74 23.29 8.05
N MET A 657 25.40 22.32 8.69
CA MET A 657 26.84 22.36 8.99
C MET A 657 27.70 22.56 7.73
N LEU A 658 27.38 21.89 6.62
CA LEU A 658 28.06 22.14 5.34
C LEU A 658 27.77 23.53 4.77
N THR A 659 26.52 24.00 4.84
CA THR A 659 26.13 25.33 4.32
C THR A 659 26.83 26.45 5.10
N TYR A 660 26.89 26.35 6.43
CA TYR A 660 27.60 27.28 7.29
C TYR A 660 29.13 27.22 7.09
N LEU A 661 29.69 26.03 6.86
CA LEU A 661 31.11 25.89 6.51
C LEU A 661 31.46 26.58 5.17
N TYR A 662 30.66 26.37 4.12
CA TYR A 662 30.89 27.02 2.82
C TYR A 662 30.68 28.54 2.86
N THR A 663 29.84 29.04 3.75
CA THR A 663 29.61 30.48 3.96
C THR A 663 30.49 31.11 5.05
N GLN A 664 31.39 30.33 5.69
CA GLN A 664 32.24 30.75 6.82
C GLN A 664 31.45 31.28 8.04
N GLN A 665 30.20 30.86 8.21
CA GLN A 665 29.33 31.26 9.33
C GLN A 665 29.57 30.37 10.57
N TYR A 666 30.78 30.47 11.12
CA TYR A 666 31.26 29.63 12.21
C TYR A 666 30.39 29.66 13.47
N ASP A 667 29.86 30.83 13.84
CA ASP A 667 29.02 30.98 15.04
C ASP A 667 27.69 30.22 14.92
N LYS A 668 27.15 30.09 13.70
CA LYS A 668 25.98 29.23 13.45
C LYS A 668 26.33 27.73 13.48
N MET A 669 27.58 27.36 13.22
CA MET A 669 28.02 25.96 13.39
C MET A 669 28.08 25.59 14.87
N GLU A 670 28.60 26.48 15.72
CA GLU A 670 28.59 26.32 17.18
C GLU A 670 27.16 26.17 17.71
N GLN A 671 26.28 27.14 17.41
CA GLN A 671 24.86 27.07 17.79
C GLN A 671 24.16 25.82 17.24
N ALA A 672 24.48 25.36 16.02
CA ALA A 672 23.87 24.16 15.46
C ALA A 672 24.32 22.88 16.20
N MET A 673 25.56 22.82 16.71
CA MET A 673 26.04 21.70 17.54
C MET A 673 25.41 21.73 18.94
N GLU A 674 25.36 22.89 19.60
CA GLU A 674 24.76 23.05 20.93
C GLU A 674 23.26 22.73 20.96
N ASN A 675 22.53 23.12 19.91
CA ASN A 675 21.10 22.86 19.79
C ASN A 675 20.76 21.49 19.18
N PHE A 676 21.76 20.65 18.86
CA PHE A 676 21.48 19.32 18.30
C PHE A 676 21.10 18.34 19.42
N PRO A 677 19.90 17.74 19.42
CA PRO A 677 19.36 17.07 20.60
C PRO A 677 19.83 15.61 20.70
N ILE A 678 21.14 15.41 20.93
CA ILE A 678 21.83 14.11 21.01
C ILE A 678 21.07 13.10 21.89
N ASP A 679 20.60 13.54 23.06
CA ASP A 679 19.95 12.68 24.05
C ASP A 679 18.52 12.25 23.71
N THR A 680 17.81 13.01 22.86
CA THR A 680 16.38 12.74 22.59
C THR A 680 16.13 11.99 21.30
N ILE A 681 17.08 12.01 20.35
CA ILE A 681 16.95 11.31 19.07
C ILE A 681 17.65 9.95 19.11
N THR A 682 17.17 9.03 18.29
CA THR A 682 17.86 7.76 18.04
C THR A 682 19.07 8.02 17.14
N ILE A 683 20.29 7.94 17.68
CA ILE A 683 21.51 8.14 16.90
C ILE A 683 21.70 7.01 15.89
N LYS A 684 21.51 7.31 14.61
CA LYS A 684 21.60 6.33 13.53
C LYS A 684 23.07 6.15 13.10
N PRO A 685 23.53 4.93 12.74
CA PRO A 685 24.91 4.68 12.28
C PRO A 685 25.39 5.48 11.05
N ILE A 686 24.51 6.25 10.39
CA ILE A 686 24.90 7.20 9.34
C ILE A 686 25.51 8.48 9.92
N LEU A 687 25.12 8.93 11.12
CA LEU A 687 25.57 10.21 11.67
C LEU A 687 27.11 10.27 11.78
N PRO A 688 27.83 9.28 12.34
CA PRO A 688 29.30 9.26 12.30
C PRO A 688 29.90 9.38 10.90
N GLN A 689 29.29 8.77 9.88
CA GLN A 689 29.76 8.86 8.49
C GLN A 689 29.58 10.28 7.91
N LEU A 690 28.47 10.94 8.25
CA LEU A 690 28.19 12.33 7.90
C LEU A 690 29.14 13.29 8.65
N LEU A 691 29.42 13.05 9.93
CA LEU A 691 30.37 13.82 10.72
C LEU A 691 31.80 13.67 10.22
N THR A 692 32.19 12.47 9.79
CA THR A 692 33.50 12.22 9.16
C THR A 692 33.66 13.03 7.88
N LYS A 693 32.61 13.15 7.05
CA LYS A 693 32.63 14.03 5.86
C LYS A 693 32.82 15.50 6.24
N ILE A 694 32.08 16.00 7.24
CA ILE A 694 32.28 17.39 7.74
C ILE A 694 33.72 17.57 8.26
N SER A 695 34.30 16.59 8.96
CA SER A 695 35.69 16.63 9.41
C SER A 695 36.69 16.73 8.25
N HIS A 696 36.45 16.03 7.14
CA HIS A 696 37.27 16.16 5.92
C HIS A 696 37.12 17.54 5.26
N GLU A 697 35.90 18.07 5.16
CA GLU A 697 35.66 19.42 4.62
C GLU A 697 36.31 20.50 5.50
N LEU A 698 36.23 20.40 6.84
CA LEU A 698 36.91 21.29 7.79
C LEU A 698 38.44 21.26 7.61
N LYS A 699 39.03 20.07 7.42
CA LYS A 699 40.47 19.91 7.10
C LYS A 699 40.83 20.51 5.74
N SER A 700 39.94 20.39 4.74
CA SER A 700 40.16 21.04 3.43
C SER A 700 39.96 22.55 3.48
N ALA A 701 39.15 23.06 4.42
CA ALA A 701 39.03 24.49 4.65
C ALA A 701 40.31 25.08 5.27
N GLU A 702 40.96 24.36 6.19
CA GLU A 702 42.21 24.79 6.83
C GLU A 702 43.38 25.00 5.84
N THR A 703 43.43 24.21 4.76
CA THR A 703 44.45 24.35 3.70
C THR A 703 44.11 25.42 2.66
N ARG A 704 42.83 25.78 2.50
CA ARG A 704 42.38 26.92 1.69
C ARG A 704 42.56 28.20 2.52
N ARG A 705 42.99 29.30 1.90
CA ARG A 705 43.30 30.57 2.61
C ARG A 705 42.03 31.35 3.01
N TYR A 706 41.18 30.78 3.88
CA TYR A 706 40.01 31.46 4.42
C TYR A 706 40.37 32.57 5.42
N HIS A 707 39.50 33.57 5.54
CA HIS A 707 39.80 34.84 6.22
C HIS A 707 39.77 34.78 7.76
N ASN A 708 39.39 33.65 8.38
CA ASN A 708 39.30 33.53 9.83
C ASN A 708 39.79 32.15 10.34
N LYS A 709 41.11 31.94 10.32
CA LYS A 709 41.74 30.66 10.70
C LYS A 709 41.58 30.31 12.18
N GLU A 710 41.59 31.30 13.07
CA GLU A 710 41.48 31.05 14.52
C GLU A 710 40.09 30.51 14.88
N ARG A 711 39.02 31.15 14.36
CA ARG A 711 37.65 30.67 14.58
C ARG A 711 37.42 29.31 13.94
N LEU A 712 37.98 29.05 12.75
CA LEU A 712 37.95 27.72 12.13
C LEU A 712 38.61 26.64 13.02
N LEU A 713 39.72 26.96 13.68
CA LEU A 713 40.41 26.03 14.60
C LEU A 713 39.58 25.77 15.88
N GLN A 714 38.94 26.80 16.43
CA GLN A 714 38.00 26.66 17.56
C GLN A 714 36.83 25.73 17.20
N ILE A 715 36.13 25.99 16.09
CA ILE A 715 35.02 25.14 15.60
C ILE A 715 35.49 23.71 15.34
N LYS A 716 36.69 23.51 14.77
CA LYS A 716 37.26 22.18 14.54
C LYS A 716 37.48 21.41 15.85
N ASN A 717 37.89 22.08 16.92
CA ASN A 717 38.06 21.47 18.24
C ASN A 717 36.69 21.13 18.88
N GLN A 718 35.73 22.06 18.86
CA GLN A 718 34.37 21.81 19.33
C GLN A 718 33.68 20.67 18.57
N PHE A 719 33.78 20.68 17.24
CA PHE A 719 33.26 19.61 16.38
C PHE A 719 33.91 18.25 16.69
N THR A 720 35.19 18.24 17.09
CA THR A 720 35.86 17.01 17.53
C THR A 720 35.30 16.51 18.88
N SER A 721 34.98 17.43 19.81
CA SER A 721 34.30 17.09 21.06
C SER A 721 32.89 16.54 20.83
N PHE A 722 32.08 17.24 20.03
CA PHE A 722 30.74 16.80 19.63
C PHE A 722 30.75 15.44 18.90
N PHE A 723 31.72 15.22 18.00
CA PHE A 723 31.85 13.93 17.33
C PHE A 723 32.29 12.83 18.31
N LYS A 724 33.11 13.13 19.32
CA LYS A 724 33.41 12.18 20.40
C LYS A 724 32.15 11.82 21.17
N GLU A 725 31.38 12.80 21.62
CA GLU A 725 30.11 12.60 22.35
C GLU A 725 29.11 11.72 21.58
N VAL A 726 28.92 11.97 20.28
CA VAL A 726 28.10 11.12 19.39
C VAL A 726 28.61 9.67 19.31
N ASN A 727 29.94 9.46 19.32
CA ASN A 727 30.52 8.12 19.33
C ASN A 727 30.40 7.45 20.71
N ASP A 728 30.60 8.19 21.80
CA ASP A 728 30.47 7.69 23.18
C ASP A 728 29.03 7.21 23.43
N ARG A 729 28.02 8.00 23.03
CA ARG A 729 26.59 7.61 23.08
C ARG A 729 26.27 6.40 22.20
N LEU A 730 26.93 6.23 21.05
CA LEU A 730 26.81 5.02 20.22
C LEU A 730 27.48 3.79 20.84
N ASN A 731 28.58 3.97 21.58
CA ASN A 731 29.25 2.90 22.32
C ASN A 731 28.38 2.43 23.50
N GLU A 732 27.69 3.34 24.18
CA GLU A 732 26.68 2.99 25.19
C GLU A 732 25.54 2.15 24.59
N ASP A 733 25.01 2.54 23.44
CA ASP A 733 23.94 1.79 22.77
C ASP A 733 24.44 0.41 22.31
N ASP A 734 25.68 0.29 21.81
CA ASP A 734 26.29 -1.01 21.47
C ASP A 734 26.41 -1.95 22.71
N VAL A 735 26.41 -1.41 23.94
CA VAL A 735 26.41 -2.18 25.21
C VAL A 735 25.00 -2.42 25.77
N ASN A 736 24.10 -1.44 25.67
CA ASN A 736 22.78 -1.47 26.30
C ASN A 736 21.73 -2.17 25.43
N ILE A 737 21.73 -1.93 24.12
CA ILE A 737 20.73 -2.48 23.20
C ILE A 737 20.76 -4.03 23.13
N PRO A 738 21.92 -4.72 23.17
CA PRO A 738 21.94 -6.18 23.29
C PRO A 738 21.25 -6.71 24.57
N LYS A 739 21.33 -5.98 25.69
CA LYS A 739 20.64 -6.36 26.94
C LYS A 739 19.13 -6.16 26.80
N GLU A 740 18.73 -4.99 26.28
CA GLU A 740 17.32 -4.68 26.00
C GLU A 740 16.68 -5.70 25.05
N ILE A 741 17.42 -6.17 24.03
CA ILE A 741 17.00 -7.25 23.13
C ILE A 741 16.69 -8.53 23.91
N VAL A 742 17.59 -9.00 24.76
CA VAL A 742 17.42 -10.27 25.50
C VAL A 742 16.23 -10.19 26.45
N GLU A 743 16.07 -9.07 27.17
CA GLU A 743 14.91 -8.83 28.04
C GLU A 743 13.60 -8.80 27.26
N PHE A 744 13.56 -8.07 26.15
CA PHE A 744 12.36 -7.94 25.35
C PHE A 744 11.97 -9.26 24.64
N VAL A 745 12.95 -10.06 24.24
CA VAL A 745 12.69 -11.40 23.69
C VAL A 745 12.16 -12.35 24.78
N LYS A 746 12.68 -12.28 26.03
CA LYS A 746 12.10 -13.02 27.16
C LYS A 746 10.64 -12.61 27.42
N LEU A 747 10.35 -11.31 27.41
CA LEU A 747 9.00 -10.77 27.54
C LEU A 747 8.06 -11.32 26.44
N LEU A 748 8.49 -11.33 25.17
CA LEU A 748 7.74 -11.93 24.07
C LEU A 748 7.55 -13.46 24.23
N ARG A 749 8.54 -14.19 24.77
CA ARG A 749 8.43 -15.63 25.07
C ARG A 749 7.37 -15.88 26.15
N ASN A 750 7.35 -15.07 27.19
CA ASN A 750 6.34 -15.14 28.25
C ASN A 750 4.93 -14.82 27.71
N TRP A 751 4.80 -13.82 26.83
CA TRP A 751 3.52 -13.48 26.21
C TRP A 751 2.95 -14.62 25.35
N LYS A 752 3.82 -15.33 24.61
CA LYS A 752 3.50 -16.55 23.84
C LYS A 752 3.23 -17.79 24.71
N ALA A 753 3.72 -17.84 25.95
CA ALA A 753 3.49 -18.95 26.87
C ALA A 753 2.20 -18.79 27.70
N ASN A 754 1.76 -17.55 27.92
CA ASN A 754 0.60 -17.20 28.74
C ASN A 754 -0.71 -17.03 27.94
N ASN A 755 -0.71 -17.31 26.63
CA ASN A 755 -1.86 -17.26 25.71
C ASN A 755 -1.75 -18.37 24.66
#